data_AF-A0A849WQG6-F1
#
_entry.id   AF-A0A849WQG6-F1
#
_cell.length_a   1.000
_cell.length_b   1.000
_cell.length_c   1.000
_cell.angle_alpha   90.00
_cell.angle_beta   90.00
_cell.angle_gamma   90.00
#
_symmetry.space_group_name_H-M   'P 1'
#
loop_
_entity.id
_entity.type
_entity.pdbx_description
1 polymer ?
#
loop_
_entity_poly.entity_id
_entity_poly.type
_entity_poly.pdbx_seq_one_letter_code
_entity_poly.pdbx_strand_id
1 'polypeptide(L)'
;MKLLKSNTSLITGKKGQVALFVALIFQVLFLFFAMIVNVGLVVHHKINLQNSVDMAAYYGAMKQAELLNSIGHINYQMRQSWKLLAWRYRVLGSAGDTHFHPYDFLHKTIKPDMDLEFSNDPNTDPNRGNFLRPPFCITYNPFNETIVPEGETTCKKTLDPRVDSEIIRLFKPPAVIAGFISFASVTKAITEQMKNSALNRCHIVGPYNYMTVGDFMLAYQLDQYVRRITIARISRSMSKEKNDFLDINGESVKKGAEETFKRNLTEANRESKDLSFEMYNSLSHNGCGSLGSDTNTPAPWLSEIRVFPAIYYLDLANCENPVTTQINYTPKNFDLVNISNIDDVRNNASMPFSYHNGKLNDKPNLKARIKYIAETLSLYNDTYRFILGVEKNPWCQAYVGAKASSKPKIPFAPEDVTLTASAYAKPFGGSVGPWYYKNWPKSSPESTGGPNDRIDTQLPLRIKDFATLSSDPSVFANPLRIANYSKYVGDPYGLTSWRTLAYMTKAFYNLSPKAIYRTVNTGITTTDNIILNAGAYPAPRLEDWYKISEGIDLNTTKDILAWNNFEDQFPGMRALEIAGLAPDQFDLTYYSIEPNFYENYYKKLKDGLLKQVGLDQSFLRPDLGARIGHPTLEKFSIKDQIKLAADISPALLNFKEKLTYSVLNPVHLLTSWTNKSLFNYEEVPSGFFGSCQAPVISSSDYKDPQEDNKFLKAGESVPGECITGGRTGYSVKIISKDFLFSNMKASGLNGGESTILNPPDGF
;
A
#
# COMPACT_ATOMS: atom_id res chain seq x y z
N MET A 1 -71.13 -59.61 76.43
CA MET A 1 -72.09 -58.78 77.20
C MET A 1 -71.53 -57.36 77.23
N LYS A 2 -72.26 -56.40 76.64
CA LYS A 2 -72.31 -54.92 76.87
C LYS A 2 -71.13 -54.24 77.62
N LEU A 3 -70.63 -53.04 77.32
CA LEU A 3 -70.78 -51.97 76.31
C LEU A 3 -70.01 -50.75 76.92
N LEU A 4 -69.41 -49.90 76.06
CA LEU A 4 -69.15 -48.45 76.26
C LEU A 4 -67.94 -48.02 77.13
N LYS A 5 -67.15 -46.98 76.80
CA LYS A 5 -67.31 -45.92 75.79
C LYS A 5 -65.95 -45.28 75.47
N SER A 6 -65.70 -45.14 74.18
CA SER A 6 -64.72 -44.24 73.57
C SER A 6 -64.95 -42.80 74.03
N ASN A 7 -63.89 -42.14 74.51
CA ASN A 7 -63.86 -40.69 74.69
C ASN A 7 -63.61 -40.01 73.33
N THR A 8 -64.68 -39.90 72.55
CA THR A 8 -64.81 -38.87 71.52
C THR A 8 -64.88 -37.50 72.18
N SER A 9 -63.74 -36.81 72.35
CA SER A 9 -63.72 -35.38 72.67
C SER A 9 -62.73 -34.55 71.83
N LEU A 10 -62.28 -35.05 70.68
CA LEU A 10 -61.32 -34.35 69.81
C LEU A 10 -61.91 -33.81 68.50
N ILE A 11 -63.23 -33.88 68.31
CA ILE A 11 -63.88 -33.45 67.06
C ILE A 11 -65.04 -32.50 67.38
N THR A 12 -64.77 -31.28 67.83
CA THR A 12 -65.72 -30.12 67.73
C THR A 12 -65.04 -28.78 67.99
N GLY A 13 -63.76 -28.62 67.63
CA GLY A 13 -63.06 -27.34 67.67
C GLY A 13 -62.92 -26.70 66.29
N LYS A 14 -63.92 -25.94 65.79
CA LYS A 14 -63.79 -25.14 64.55
C LYS A 14 -62.82 -23.94 64.68
N LYS A 15 -62.18 -23.74 65.84
CA LYS A 15 -61.33 -22.56 66.15
C LYS A 15 -59.85 -22.67 65.71
N GLY A 16 -59.42 -23.73 65.02
CA GLY A 16 -58.03 -23.89 64.54
C GLY A 16 -57.85 -24.17 63.04
N GLN A 17 -58.93 -24.46 62.30
CA GLN A 17 -58.86 -24.82 60.87
C GLN A 17 -58.43 -23.64 59.99
N VAL A 18 -58.83 -22.42 60.34
CA VAL A 18 -58.39 -21.20 59.64
C VAL A 18 -56.88 -20.99 59.80
N ALA A 19 -56.31 -21.27 60.99
CA ALA A 19 -54.87 -21.14 61.22
C ALA A 19 -54.05 -22.15 60.39
N LEU A 20 -54.52 -23.39 60.27
CA LEU A 20 -53.91 -24.41 59.38
C LEU A 20 -54.00 -24.03 57.90
N PHE A 21 -55.14 -23.48 57.47
CA PHE A 21 -55.34 -23.05 56.08
C PHE A 21 -54.49 -21.83 55.73
N VAL A 22 -54.39 -20.86 56.65
CA VAL A 22 -53.51 -19.67 56.51
C VAL A 22 -52.04 -20.09 56.50
N ALA A 23 -51.62 -21.03 57.35
CA ALA A 23 -50.25 -21.54 57.36
C ALA A 23 -49.87 -22.22 56.02
N LEU A 24 -50.77 -23.03 55.45
CA LEU A 24 -50.58 -23.66 54.15
C LEU A 24 -50.52 -22.63 53.01
N ILE A 25 -51.43 -21.66 52.98
CA ILE A 25 -51.42 -20.59 51.98
C ILE A 25 -50.14 -19.76 52.09
N PHE A 26 -49.72 -19.42 53.30
CA PHE A 26 -48.50 -18.64 53.52
C PHE A 26 -47.25 -19.40 53.05
N GLN A 27 -47.20 -20.72 53.28
CA GLN A 27 -46.10 -21.56 52.81
C GLN A 27 -46.08 -21.69 51.28
N VAL A 28 -47.25 -21.82 50.64
CA VAL A 28 -47.37 -21.84 49.17
C VAL A 28 -46.99 -20.48 48.57
N LEU A 29 -47.47 -19.37 49.13
CA LEU A 29 -47.11 -18.02 48.69
C LEU A 29 -45.61 -17.75 48.88
N PHE A 30 -45.01 -18.21 49.97
CA PHE A 30 -43.57 -18.08 50.22
C PHE A 30 -42.75 -18.86 49.18
N LEU A 31 -43.17 -20.09 48.83
CA LEU A 31 -42.53 -20.86 47.75
C LEU A 31 -42.62 -20.13 46.41
N PHE A 32 -43.77 -19.56 46.05
CA PHE A 32 -43.92 -18.77 44.83
C PHE A 32 -43.05 -17.50 44.86
N PHE A 33 -42.97 -16.82 46.00
CA PHE A 33 -42.10 -15.65 46.17
C PHE A 33 -40.62 -16.03 45.98
N ALA A 34 -40.16 -17.09 46.66
CA ALA A 34 -38.78 -17.59 46.54
C ALA A 34 -38.46 -18.01 45.09
N MET A 35 -39.40 -18.65 44.40
CA MET A 35 -39.27 -19.02 42.99
C MET A 35 -39.12 -17.79 42.09
N ILE A 36 -39.97 -16.76 42.24
CA ILE A 36 -39.91 -15.53 41.44
C ILE A 36 -38.57 -14.81 41.66
N VAL A 37 -38.11 -14.72 42.91
CA VAL A 37 -36.80 -14.12 43.24
C VAL A 37 -35.65 -14.90 42.62
N ASN A 38 -35.64 -16.23 42.72
CA ASN A 38 -34.61 -17.06 42.10
C ASN A 38 -34.57 -16.88 40.59
N VAL A 39 -35.72 -16.92 39.91
CA VAL A 39 -35.80 -16.72 38.44
C VAL A 39 -35.31 -15.33 38.07
N GLY A 40 -35.72 -14.28 38.81
CA GLY A 40 -35.26 -12.91 38.58
C GLY A 40 -33.74 -12.77 38.70
N LEU A 41 -33.15 -13.34 39.76
CA LEU A 41 -31.70 -13.33 39.97
C LEU A 41 -30.96 -14.14 38.90
N VAL A 42 -31.45 -15.33 38.52
CA VAL A 42 -30.86 -16.15 37.46
C VAL A 42 -30.83 -15.39 36.13
N VAL A 43 -31.95 -14.79 35.73
CA VAL A 43 -32.04 -14.02 34.49
C VAL A 43 -31.10 -12.81 34.54
N HIS A 44 -31.09 -12.07 35.65
CA HIS A 44 -30.21 -10.92 35.82
C HIS A 44 -28.72 -11.30 35.74
N HIS A 45 -28.29 -12.34 36.46
CA HIS A 45 -26.91 -12.82 36.42
C HIS A 45 -26.52 -13.39 35.06
N LYS A 46 -27.46 -14.03 34.35
CA LYS A 46 -27.25 -14.54 33.00
C LYS A 46 -27.06 -13.40 31.99
N ILE A 47 -27.91 -12.37 32.03
CA ILE A 47 -27.78 -11.19 31.16
C ILE A 47 -26.46 -10.48 31.43
N ASN A 48 -26.10 -10.28 32.70
CA ASN A 48 -24.84 -9.65 33.06
C ASN A 48 -23.62 -10.45 32.59
N LEU A 49 -23.65 -11.78 32.75
CA LEU A 49 -22.59 -12.66 32.25
C LEU A 49 -22.46 -12.54 30.73
N GLN A 50 -23.59 -12.56 30.00
CA GLN A 50 -23.59 -12.41 28.54
C GLN A 50 -23.02 -11.06 28.11
N ASN A 51 -23.49 -9.95 28.68
CA ASN A 51 -23.00 -8.60 28.36
C ASN A 51 -21.48 -8.48 28.62
N SER A 52 -20.98 -9.10 29.68
CA SER A 52 -19.54 -9.08 30.01
C SER A 52 -18.71 -9.87 29.00
N VAL A 53 -19.21 -11.03 28.55
CA VAL A 53 -18.57 -11.84 27.51
C VAL A 53 -18.62 -11.15 26.14
N ASP A 54 -19.74 -10.49 25.82
CA ASP A 54 -19.88 -9.68 24.60
C ASP A 54 -18.84 -8.55 24.55
N MET A 55 -18.66 -7.82 25.65
CA MET A 55 -17.63 -6.77 25.76
C MET A 55 -16.20 -7.33 25.63
N ALA A 56 -15.93 -8.49 26.20
CA ALA A 56 -14.61 -9.13 26.10
C ALA A 56 -14.29 -9.58 24.66
N ALA A 57 -15.26 -10.20 23.97
CA ALA A 57 -15.13 -10.54 22.55
C ALA A 57 -14.95 -9.28 21.69
N TYR A 58 -15.72 -8.22 21.96
CA TYR A 58 -15.62 -6.94 21.27
C TYR A 58 -14.24 -6.30 21.44
N TYR A 59 -13.70 -6.29 22.65
CA TYR A 59 -12.34 -5.80 22.94
C TYR A 59 -11.28 -6.58 22.14
N GLY A 60 -11.34 -7.91 22.16
CA GLY A 60 -10.41 -8.74 21.41
C GLY A 60 -10.47 -8.48 19.91
N ALA A 61 -11.69 -8.41 19.35
CA ALA A 61 -11.88 -8.08 17.94
C ALA A 61 -11.44 -6.65 17.59
N MET A 62 -11.53 -5.69 18.52
CA MET A 62 -11.01 -4.32 18.34
C MET A 62 -9.50 -4.31 18.18
N LYS A 63 -8.78 -5.03 19.05
CA LYS A 63 -7.32 -5.17 18.96
C LYS A 63 -6.90 -5.90 17.68
N GLN A 64 -7.68 -6.90 17.25
CA GLN A 64 -7.45 -7.57 15.97
C GLN A 64 -7.68 -6.62 14.78
N ALA A 65 -8.72 -5.78 14.82
CA ALA A 65 -9.01 -4.78 13.80
C ALA A 65 -7.92 -3.69 13.72
N GLU A 66 -7.39 -3.24 14.87
CA GLU A 66 -6.28 -2.28 14.96
C GLU A 66 -5.05 -2.78 14.18
N LEU A 67 -4.68 -4.04 14.37
CA LEU A 67 -3.56 -4.66 13.64
C LEU A 67 -3.88 -4.85 12.15
N LEU A 68 -5.10 -5.26 11.79
CA LEU A 68 -5.49 -5.38 10.37
C LEU A 68 -5.47 -4.03 9.64
N ASN A 69 -5.84 -2.93 10.30
CA ASN A 69 -5.72 -1.57 9.76
C ASN A 69 -4.26 -1.20 9.52
N SER A 70 -3.38 -1.52 10.48
CA SER A 70 -1.95 -1.28 10.31
C SER A 70 -1.37 -2.07 9.12
N ILE A 71 -1.75 -3.35 8.96
CA ILE A 71 -1.34 -4.17 7.82
C ILE A 71 -1.89 -3.59 6.51
N GLY A 72 -3.17 -3.20 6.47
CA GLY A 72 -3.80 -2.61 5.28
C GLY A 72 -3.11 -1.32 4.83
N HIS A 73 -2.73 -0.47 5.78
CA HIS A 73 -1.98 0.75 5.46
C HIS A 73 -0.52 0.47 5.05
N ILE A 74 0.19 -0.48 5.69
CA ILE A 74 1.54 -0.83 5.25
C ILE A 74 1.52 -1.44 3.84
N ASN A 75 0.49 -2.23 3.53
CA ASN A 75 0.26 -2.78 2.20
C ASN A 75 -0.06 -1.69 1.17
N TYR A 76 -0.79 -0.65 1.59
CA TYR A 76 -0.98 0.55 0.79
C TYR A 76 0.35 1.25 0.44
N GLN A 77 1.22 1.42 1.43
CA GLN A 77 2.54 2.02 1.21
C GLN A 77 3.42 1.18 0.27
N MET A 78 3.30 -0.16 0.28
CA MET A 78 3.94 -1.03 -0.72
C MET A 78 3.47 -0.69 -2.14
N ARG A 79 2.17 -0.43 -2.34
CA ARG A 79 1.66 0.09 -3.63
C ARG A 79 2.17 1.50 -3.93
N GLN A 80 2.29 2.40 -2.96
CA GLN A 80 2.88 3.74 -3.22
C GLN A 80 4.32 3.64 -3.73
N SER A 81 5.14 2.77 -3.15
CA SER A 81 6.51 2.55 -3.64
C SER A 81 6.53 1.98 -5.06
N TRP A 82 5.55 1.14 -5.44
CA TRP A 82 5.35 0.72 -6.82
C TRP A 82 4.95 1.88 -7.75
N LYS A 83 4.02 2.74 -7.31
CA LYS A 83 3.63 3.97 -8.01
C LYS A 83 4.87 4.85 -8.26
N LEU A 84 5.77 4.95 -7.29
CA LEU A 84 7.00 5.75 -7.41
C LEU A 84 7.94 5.23 -8.48
N LEU A 85 8.22 3.92 -8.47
CA LEU A 85 9.05 3.29 -9.49
C LEU A 85 8.43 3.46 -10.88
N ALA A 86 7.13 3.18 -11.03
CA ALA A 86 6.43 3.30 -12.31
C ALA A 86 6.38 4.75 -12.81
N TRP A 87 6.15 5.72 -11.90
CA TRP A 87 6.14 7.15 -12.21
C TRP A 87 7.52 7.64 -12.65
N ARG A 88 8.58 7.33 -11.90
CA ARG A 88 9.96 7.67 -12.28
C ARG A 88 10.33 7.03 -13.62
N TYR A 89 9.95 5.78 -13.84
CA TYR A 89 10.23 5.08 -15.09
C TYR A 89 9.53 5.71 -16.29
N ARG A 90 8.20 5.92 -16.22
CA ARG A 90 7.39 6.36 -17.36
C ARG A 90 7.38 7.87 -17.55
N VAL A 91 7.22 8.64 -16.49
CA VAL A 91 7.13 10.10 -16.58
C VAL A 91 8.52 10.68 -16.79
N LEU A 92 9.47 10.44 -15.86
CA LEU A 92 10.81 11.01 -16.00
C LEU A 92 11.60 10.36 -17.14
N GLY A 93 11.49 9.05 -17.31
CA GLY A 93 12.24 8.33 -18.34
C GLY A 93 11.84 8.61 -19.78
N SER A 94 10.66 9.22 -20.02
CA SER A 94 10.17 9.56 -21.37
C SER A 94 10.03 11.06 -21.63
N ALA A 95 10.15 11.90 -20.60
CA ALA A 95 9.96 13.35 -20.70
C ALA A 95 10.99 14.06 -21.61
N GLY A 96 12.12 13.41 -21.94
CA GLY A 96 13.10 13.93 -22.91
C GLY A 96 12.71 13.79 -24.37
N ASP A 97 11.65 13.03 -24.67
CA ASP A 97 11.18 12.85 -26.04
C ASP A 97 10.50 14.12 -26.57
N THR A 98 10.90 14.59 -27.75
CA THR A 98 10.28 15.75 -28.41
C THR A 98 9.33 15.34 -29.53
N HIS A 99 9.44 14.10 -30.01
CA HIS A 99 8.80 13.68 -31.25
C HIS A 99 7.36 13.21 -31.02
N PHE A 100 7.17 12.24 -30.13
CA PHE A 100 5.89 11.61 -29.84
C PHE A 100 5.37 11.93 -28.45
N HIS A 101 6.16 12.55 -27.57
CA HIS A 101 5.68 12.94 -26.24
C HIS A 101 4.45 13.88 -26.33
N PRO A 102 3.40 13.67 -25.50
CA PRO A 102 2.19 14.50 -25.50
C PRO A 102 2.43 15.98 -25.15
N TYR A 103 3.40 16.24 -24.27
CA TYR A 103 3.88 17.59 -23.98
C TYR A 103 5.12 17.90 -24.82
N ASP A 104 5.05 18.99 -25.58
CA ASP A 104 6.18 19.54 -26.33
C ASP A 104 6.83 20.65 -25.48
N PHE A 105 7.98 20.33 -24.90
CA PHE A 105 8.69 21.29 -24.04
C PHE A 105 9.37 22.42 -24.83
N LEU A 106 9.65 22.23 -26.12
CA LEU A 106 10.25 23.26 -26.97
C LEU A 106 9.23 24.35 -27.29
N HIS A 107 8.00 23.93 -27.61
CA HIS A 107 6.89 24.84 -27.88
C HIS A 107 6.09 25.22 -26.63
N LYS A 108 6.35 24.58 -25.49
CA LYS A 108 5.68 24.81 -24.20
C LYS A 108 4.18 24.53 -24.23
N THR A 109 3.78 23.56 -25.04
CA THR A 109 2.38 23.25 -25.31
C THR A 109 2.09 21.77 -25.18
N ILE A 110 0.91 21.45 -24.67
CA ILE A 110 0.35 20.10 -24.81
C ILE A 110 -0.17 19.99 -26.24
N LYS A 111 0.19 18.92 -26.95
CA LYS A 111 -0.27 18.66 -28.31
C LYS A 111 -1.81 18.53 -28.29
N PRO A 112 -2.55 19.34 -29.07
CA PRO A 112 -4.01 19.41 -28.96
C PRO A 112 -4.75 18.08 -29.14
N ASP A 113 -4.21 17.19 -29.97
CA ASP A 113 -4.75 15.85 -30.23
C ASP A 113 -4.38 14.82 -29.14
N MET A 114 -3.57 15.20 -28.15
CA MET A 114 -3.02 14.33 -27.11
C MET A 114 -3.39 14.74 -25.66
N ASP A 115 -4.39 15.60 -25.46
CA ASP A 115 -4.99 15.86 -24.13
C ASP A 115 -6.20 14.95 -23.85
N LEU A 116 -5.98 13.63 -23.87
CA LEU A 116 -7.02 12.61 -23.68
C LEU A 116 -6.51 11.46 -22.78
N GLU A 117 -7.41 10.78 -22.08
CA GLU A 117 -7.12 9.50 -21.40
C GLU A 117 -7.06 8.40 -22.45
N PHE A 118 -5.93 8.35 -23.18
CA PHE A 118 -5.71 7.44 -24.28
C PHE A 118 -4.21 7.11 -24.39
N SER A 119 -3.89 5.94 -24.92
CA SER A 119 -2.52 5.51 -25.23
C SER A 119 -2.55 4.53 -26.39
N ASN A 120 -1.54 4.59 -27.26
CA ASN A 120 -1.41 3.65 -28.38
C ASN A 120 -0.51 2.46 -28.06
N ASP A 121 -0.88 1.31 -28.63
CA ASP A 121 0.00 0.15 -28.77
C ASP A 121 0.70 0.23 -30.14
N PRO A 122 2.05 0.20 -30.19
CA PRO A 122 2.79 0.20 -31.47
C PRO A 122 2.39 -0.94 -32.41
N ASN A 123 1.83 -2.05 -31.90
CA ASN A 123 1.31 -3.13 -32.73
C ASN A 123 -0.01 -2.77 -33.43
N THR A 124 -0.76 -1.80 -32.89
CA THR A 124 -2.06 -1.36 -33.41
C THR A 124 -1.98 -0.06 -34.20
N ASP A 125 -1.05 0.83 -33.84
CA ASP A 125 -0.78 2.06 -34.57
C ASP A 125 0.75 2.30 -34.66
N PRO A 126 1.40 1.79 -35.72
CA PRO A 126 2.85 1.92 -35.89
C PRO A 126 3.30 3.37 -36.18
N ASN A 127 2.37 4.30 -36.38
CA ASN A 127 2.67 5.71 -36.65
C ASN A 127 2.63 6.58 -35.39
N ARG A 128 2.33 6.01 -34.22
CA ARG A 128 2.20 6.71 -32.95
C ARG A 128 3.14 6.12 -31.90
N GLY A 129 3.50 6.93 -30.91
CA GLY A 129 4.60 6.59 -29.99
C GLY A 129 4.48 5.26 -29.24
N ASN A 130 5.63 4.68 -28.88
CA ASN A 130 5.77 3.46 -28.09
C ASN A 130 5.52 3.72 -26.59
N PHE A 131 4.26 3.97 -26.22
CA PHE A 131 3.87 4.22 -24.83
C PHE A 131 3.84 2.96 -23.97
N LEU A 132 3.70 1.77 -24.58
CA LEU A 132 3.66 0.52 -23.82
C LEU A 132 5.02 0.12 -23.27
N ARG A 133 6.08 0.23 -24.09
CA ARG A 133 7.45 -0.22 -23.75
C ARG A 133 8.51 0.86 -24.01
N PRO A 134 8.39 2.07 -23.45
CA PRO A 134 9.40 3.10 -23.63
C PRO A 134 10.70 2.68 -22.92
N PRO A 135 11.88 2.81 -23.55
CA PRO A 135 13.15 2.77 -22.84
C PRO A 135 13.29 4.00 -21.94
N PHE A 136 13.74 3.80 -20.72
CA PHE A 136 14.11 4.87 -19.80
C PHE A 136 15.32 5.66 -20.32
N CYS A 137 15.19 6.98 -20.40
CA CYS A 137 16.29 7.90 -20.70
C CYS A 137 16.16 9.15 -19.86
N ILE A 138 17.22 9.51 -19.13
CA ILE A 138 17.23 10.67 -18.22
C ILE A 138 18.23 11.75 -18.63
N THR A 139 19.04 11.47 -19.66
CA THR A 139 20.08 12.37 -20.18
C THR A 139 19.49 13.40 -21.15
N TYR A 140 18.68 14.32 -20.64
CA TYR A 140 18.05 15.40 -21.40
C TYR A 140 17.85 16.65 -20.54
N ASN A 141 17.73 17.82 -21.17
CA ASN A 141 17.42 19.04 -20.43
C ASN A 141 15.93 19.04 -20.04
N PRO A 142 15.55 19.35 -18.78
CA PRO A 142 16.08 20.49 -18.05
C PRO A 142 16.93 20.14 -16.83
N PHE A 143 17.35 18.88 -16.67
CA PHE A 143 18.27 18.47 -15.60
C PHE A 143 19.50 19.40 -15.60
N ASN A 144 19.73 20.05 -14.46
CA ASN A 144 20.73 21.10 -14.31
C ASN A 144 22.04 20.50 -13.82
N GLU A 145 22.89 20.05 -14.74
CA GLU A 145 24.12 19.33 -14.36
C GLU A 145 25.31 19.64 -15.26
N THR A 146 26.50 19.40 -14.72
CA THR A 146 27.74 19.20 -15.50
C THR A 146 27.64 17.99 -16.45
N ILE A 147 26.68 17.09 -16.22
CA ILE A 147 26.50 15.83 -16.95
C ILE A 147 25.55 15.99 -18.14
N VAL A 148 24.59 16.93 -18.11
CA VAL A 148 23.67 17.19 -19.23
C VAL A 148 24.00 18.55 -19.84
N PRO A 149 24.79 18.59 -20.93
CA PRO A 149 25.12 19.85 -21.58
C PRO A 149 23.86 20.54 -22.12
N GLU A 150 23.95 21.85 -22.33
CA GLU A 150 22.87 22.59 -22.96
C GLU A 150 22.66 22.12 -24.41
N GLY A 151 21.39 21.90 -24.78
CA GLY A 151 21.03 21.39 -26.09
C GLY A 151 21.25 19.88 -26.26
N GLU A 152 21.32 19.12 -25.16
CA GLU A 152 21.37 17.66 -25.21
C GLU A 152 20.09 17.10 -25.83
N THR A 153 20.24 16.17 -26.77
CA THR A 153 19.11 15.59 -27.53
C THR A 153 19.14 14.07 -27.63
N THR A 154 19.93 13.40 -26.79
CA THR A 154 20.07 11.93 -26.78
C THR A 154 18.79 11.18 -26.41
N CYS A 155 17.84 11.81 -25.73
CA CYS A 155 16.54 11.19 -25.38
C CYS A 155 15.39 11.59 -26.30
N LYS A 156 15.62 12.33 -27.39
CA LYS A 156 14.53 12.97 -28.16
C LYS A 156 13.57 12.01 -28.91
N LYS A 157 13.93 10.73 -29.02
CA LYS A 157 13.22 9.68 -29.77
C LYS A 157 12.89 8.44 -28.93
N THR A 158 12.86 8.53 -27.60
CA THR A 158 12.58 7.36 -26.75
C THR A 158 11.19 6.78 -26.95
N LEU A 159 10.23 7.59 -27.41
CA LEU A 159 8.88 7.12 -27.72
C LEU A 159 8.73 6.73 -29.20
N ASP A 160 9.79 6.69 -30.01
CA ASP A 160 9.69 6.24 -31.40
C ASP A 160 9.34 4.73 -31.46
N PRO A 161 8.30 4.32 -32.22
CA PRO A 161 7.96 2.90 -32.41
C PRO A 161 9.09 2.06 -33.00
N ARG A 162 10.03 2.69 -33.69
CA ARG A 162 11.19 2.06 -34.33
C ARG A 162 12.50 2.58 -33.74
N VAL A 163 12.49 2.90 -32.44
CA VAL A 163 13.66 3.43 -31.70
C VAL A 163 14.93 2.60 -31.86
N ASP A 164 14.82 1.29 -32.09
CA ASP A 164 15.93 0.37 -32.37
C ASP A 164 16.58 0.59 -33.75
N SER A 165 15.85 1.17 -34.70
CA SER A 165 16.36 1.56 -36.03
C SER A 165 16.80 3.01 -36.12
N GLU A 166 16.57 3.80 -35.06
CA GLU A 166 16.89 5.21 -35.04
C GLU A 166 18.38 5.49 -34.92
N ILE A 167 18.83 6.55 -35.59
CA ILE A 167 20.25 6.94 -35.65
C ILE A 167 20.46 8.42 -35.37
N ILE A 168 21.60 8.73 -34.74
CA ILE A 168 22.17 10.07 -34.66
C ILE A 168 23.25 10.17 -35.72
N ARG A 169 23.04 11.01 -36.73
CA ARG A 169 24.04 11.27 -37.77
C ARG A 169 25.13 12.19 -37.24
N LEU A 170 26.38 11.77 -37.37
CA LEU A 170 27.54 12.58 -36.98
C LEU A 170 27.96 13.51 -38.12
N PHE A 171 28.59 14.62 -37.76
CA PHE A 171 29.17 15.54 -38.74
C PHE A 171 30.28 14.83 -39.55
N LYS A 172 30.24 14.99 -40.87
CA LYS A 172 31.27 14.48 -41.78
C LYS A 172 32.24 15.61 -42.09
N PRO A 173 33.57 15.42 -41.92
CA PRO A 173 34.53 16.43 -42.34
C PRO A 173 34.38 16.65 -43.85
N PRO A 174 34.34 17.90 -44.33
CA PRO A 174 34.26 18.18 -45.77
C PRO A 174 35.48 17.61 -46.49
N ALA A 175 35.28 17.11 -47.71
CA ALA A 175 36.39 16.64 -48.54
C ALA A 175 37.32 17.82 -48.89
N VAL A 176 38.52 17.83 -48.32
CA VAL A 176 39.50 18.88 -48.59
C VAL A 176 40.27 18.52 -49.86
N ILE A 177 39.92 19.16 -50.98
CA ILE A 177 40.56 18.94 -52.29
C ILE A 177 41.91 19.68 -52.39
N ALA A 178 42.21 20.60 -51.47
CA ALA A 178 43.43 21.40 -51.44
C ALA A 178 43.82 21.81 -50.01
N GLY A 179 44.95 21.29 -49.50
CA GLY A 179 45.41 21.47 -48.12
C GLY A 179 46.00 22.85 -47.76
N PHE A 180 45.96 23.82 -48.68
CA PHE A 180 46.57 25.15 -48.52
C PHE A 180 45.57 26.26 -48.13
N ILE A 181 44.28 25.95 -48.00
CA ILE A 181 43.26 26.93 -47.60
C ILE A 181 43.07 26.85 -46.08
N SER A 182 43.48 27.90 -45.35
CA SER A 182 43.38 28.00 -43.89
C SER A 182 41.96 27.68 -43.37
N PHE A 183 40.93 28.13 -44.08
CA PHE A 183 39.52 27.86 -43.78
C PHE A 183 39.16 26.36 -43.76
N ALA A 184 39.73 25.55 -44.67
CA ALA A 184 39.47 24.11 -44.75
C ALA A 184 40.07 23.35 -43.55
N SER A 185 41.24 23.78 -43.08
CA SER A 185 41.88 23.21 -41.88
C SER A 185 41.09 23.51 -40.60
N VAL A 186 40.58 24.74 -40.47
CA VAL A 186 39.74 25.18 -39.33
C VAL A 186 38.40 24.45 -39.33
N THR A 187 37.74 24.33 -40.49
CA THR A 187 36.45 23.62 -40.62
C THR A 187 36.59 22.14 -40.30
N LYS A 188 37.69 21.50 -40.72
CA LYS A 188 38.01 20.10 -40.36
C LYS A 188 38.20 19.94 -38.84
N ALA A 189 38.97 20.84 -38.21
CA ALA A 189 39.22 20.80 -36.77
C ALA A 189 37.92 20.94 -35.94
N ILE A 190 37.05 21.88 -36.31
CA ILE A 190 35.74 22.07 -35.66
C ILE A 190 34.86 20.82 -35.84
N THR A 191 34.84 20.26 -37.05
CA THR A 191 34.04 19.06 -37.34
C THR A 191 34.50 17.85 -36.52
N GLU A 192 35.81 17.63 -36.41
CA GLU A 192 36.39 16.59 -35.56
C GLU A 192 36.10 16.84 -34.08
N GLN A 193 36.14 18.09 -33.61
CA GLN A 193 35.79 18.44 -32.23
C GLN A 193 34.31 18.12 -31.92
N MET A 194 33.38 18.48 -32.82
CA MET A 194 31.95 18.18 -32.65
C MET A 194 31.69 16.67 -32.68
N LYS A 195 32.36 15.94 -33.55
CA LYS A 195 32.29 14.48 -33.62
C LYS A 195 32.82 13.82 -32.34
N ASN A 196 33.99 14.24 -31.86
CA ASN A 196 34.58 13.73 -30.63
C ASN A 196 33.71 14.04 -29.41
N SER A 197 33.07 15.21 -29.37
CA SER A 197 32.09 15.55 -28.34
C SER A 197 30.90 14.57 -28.37
N ALA A 198 30.31 14.32 -29.53
CA ALA A 198 29.20 13.37 -29.67
C ALA A 198 29.58 11.93 -29.29
N LEU A 199 30.78 11.47 -29.68
CA LEU A 199 31.29 10.15 -29.29
C LEU A 199 31.54 10.06 -27.77
N ASN A 200 32.07 11.11 -27.14
CA ASN A 200 32.22 11.15 -25.70
C ASN A 200 30.87 11.07 -24.97
N ARG A 201 29.84 11.79 -25.47
CA ARG A 201 28.47 11.69 -24.97
C ARG A 201 27.89 10.28 -25.12
N CYS A 202 28.13 9.65 -26.27
CA CYS A 202 27.71 8.28 -26.57
C CYS A 202 28.12 7.28 -25.48
N HIS A 203 29.34 7.40 -24.94
CA HIS A 203 29.83 6.51 -23.87
C HIS A 203 29.20 6.74 -22.49
N ILE A 204 28.53 7.87 -22.28
CA ILE A 204 28.02 8.34 -20.98
C ILE A 204 26.52 8.08 -20.84
N VAL A 205 25.75 8.16 -21.93
CA VAL A 205 24.28 8.03 -21.91
C VAL A 205 23.82 6.70 -21.28
N GLY A 206 24.30 5.57 -21.79
CA GLY A 206 23.95 4.24 -21.28
C GLY A 206 24.24 4.06 -19.77
N PRO A 207 25.47 4.33 -19.30
CA PRO A 207 25.83 4.28 -17.89
C PRO A 207 24.91 5.05 -16.94
N TYR A 208 24.59 6.30 -17.27
CA TYR A 208 23.75 7.14 -16.40
C TYR A 208 22.30 6.68 -16.41
N ASN A 209 21.77 6.30 -17.58
CA ASN A 209 20.42 5.73 -17.67
C ASN A 209 20.32 4.43 -16.85
N TYR A 210 21.30 3.51 -16.99
CA TYR A 210 21.36 2.25 -16.24
C TYR A 210 21.47 2.48 -14.73
N MET A 211 22.38 3.35 -14.30
CA MET A 211 22.59 3.64 -12.89
C MET A 211 21.35 4.27 -12.25
N THR A 212 20.74 5.27 -12.90
CA THR A 212 19.59 6.00 -12.35
C THR A 212 18.37 5.09 -12.20
N VAL A 213 18.01 4.34 -13.25
CA VAL A 213 16.86 3.41 -13.15
C VAL A 213 17.16 2.25 -12.21
N GLY A 214 18.41 1.77 -12.17
CA GLY A 214 18.85 0.75 -11.22
C GLY A 214 18.74 1.22 -9.77
N ASP A 215 19.10 2.46 -9.48
CA ASP A 215 18.93 3.05 -8.15
C ASP A 215 17.45 3.20 -7.76
N PHE A 216 16.57 3.55 -8.71
CA PHE A 216 15.12 3.53 -8.48
C PHE A 216 14.59 2.13 -8.16
N MET A 217 15.05 1.11 -8.89
CA MET A 217 14.68 -0.28 -8.66
C MET A 217 15.19 -0.78 -7.30
N LEU A 218 16.43 -0.46 -6.94
CA LEU A 218 17.02 -0.87 -5.67
C LEU A 218 16.33 -0.19 -4.49
N ALA A 219 16.06 1.12 -4.57
CA ALA A 219 15.28 1.83 -3.55
C ALA A 219 13.89 1.22 -3.35
N TYR A 220 13.22 0.87 -4.44
CA TYR A 220 11.95 0.15 -4.39
C TYR A 220 12.08 -1.20 -3.67
N GLN A 221 13.03 -2.05 -4.08
CA GLN A 221 13.21 -3.38 -3.47
C GLN A 221 13.56 -3.31 -1.98
N LEU A 222 14.39 -2.34 -1.57
CA LEU A 222 14.74 -2.11 -0.17
C LEU A 222 13.52 -1.69 0.66
N ASP A 223 12.66 -0.82 0.13
CA ASP A 223 11.42 -0.42 0.81
C ASP A 223 10.42 -1.58 0.88
N GLN A 224 10.24 -2.35 -0.20
CA GLN A 224 9.39 -3.54 -0.21
C GLN A 224 9.87 -4.59 0.81
N TYR A 225 11.18 -4.82 0.90
CA TYR A 225 11.76 -5.75 1.85
C TYR A 225 11.33 -5.42 3.28
N VAL A 226 11.50 -4.17 3.69
CA VAL A 226 11.18 -3.70 5.04
C VAL A 226 9.68 -3.85 5.35
N ARG A 227 8.81 -3.42 4.43
CA ARG A 227 7.36 -3.48 4.62
C ARG A 227 6.84 -4.93 4.64
N ARG A 228 7.36 -5.79 3.77
CA ARG A 228 7.06 -7.23 3.73
C ARG A 228 7.39 -7.90 5.06
N ILE A 229 8.62 -7.72 5.56
CA ILE A 229 9.04 -8.33 6.82
C ILE A 229 8.17 -7.82 7.97
N THR A 230 7.83 -6.53 7.98
CA THR A 230 6.92 -5.96 8.98
C THR A 230 5.55 -6.65 8.97
N ILE A 231 4.90 -6.76 7.80
CA ILE A 231 3.61 -7.46 7.65
C ILE A 231 3.72 -8.93 8.06
N ALA A 232 4.81 -9.60 7.67
CA ALA A 232 5.04 -11.00 8.04
C ALA A 232 5.11 -11.17 9.57
N ARG A 233 5.85 -10.31 10.27
CA ARG A 233 5.97 -10.39 11.74
C ARG A 233 4.66 -10.07 12.46
N ILE A 234 3.92 -9.05 12.01
CA ILE A 234 2.62 -8.72 12.60
C ILE A 234 1.64 -9.88 12.39
N SER A 235 1.50 -10.39 11.15
CA SER A 235 0.56 -11.48 10.84
C SER A 235 0.87 -12.77 11.58
N ARG A 236 2.15 -13.11 11.75
CA ARG A 236 2.57 -14.27 12.56
C ARG A 236 2.27 -14.09 14.04
N SER A 237 2.49 -12.90 14.58
CA SER A 237 2.12 -12.59 15.98
C SER A 237 0.63 -12.79 16.23
N MET A 238 -0.20 -12.35 15.27
CA MET A 238 -1.66 -12.54 15.32
C MET A 238 -2.11 -14.00 15.20
N SER A 239 -1.27 -14.89 14.67
CA SER A 239 -1.61 -16.31 14.43
C SER A 239 -0.90 -17.26 15.39
N LYS A 240 -0.11 -16.75 16.35
CA LYS A 240 0.79 -17.57 17.18
C LYS A 240 0.06 -18.54 18.10
N GLU A 241 -0.99 -18.09 18.78
CA GLU A 241 -1.67 -18.86 19.83
C GLU A 241 -3.19 -18.87 19.64
N LYS A 242 -3.82 -20.02 19.93
CA LYS A 242 -5.28 -20.20 19.82
C LYS A 242 -6.07 -19.34 20.79
N ASN A 243 -5.49 -19.02 21.94
CA ASN A 243 -6.19 -18.39 23.05
C ASN A 243 -5.65 -17.00 23.38
N ASP A 244 -4.67 -16.49 22.62
CA ASP A 244 -4.07 -15.18 22.83
C ASP A 244 -3.38 -14.65 21.55
N PHE A 245 -3.16 -13.36 21.50
CA PHE A 245 -2.26 -12.70 20.56
C PHE A 245 -1.79 -11.36 21.14
N LEU A 246 -0.72 -10.82 20.59
CA LEU A 246 -0.20 -9.52 21.03
C LEU A 246 -0.93 -8.37 20.33
N ASP A 247 -1.24 -7.32 21.07
CA ASP A 247 -1.77 -6.08 20.52
C ASP A 247 -0.66 -5.21 19.90
N ILE A 248 -1.01 -4.02 19.39
CA ILE A 248 -0.06 -3.11 18.77
C ILE A 248 1.04 -2.62 19.73
N ASN A 249 0.76 -2.58 21.03
CA ASN A 249 1.72 -2.20 22.07
C ASN A 249 2.57 -3.40 22.51
N GLY A 250 2.30 -4.59 21.98
CA GLY A 250 2.99 -5.82 22.35
C GLY A 250 2.45 -6.46 23.64
N GLU A 251 1.24 -6.10 24.07
CA GLU A 251 0.59 -6.65 25.27
C GLU A 251 -0.35 -7.81 24.93
N SER A 252 -0.57 -8.71 25.89
CA SER A 252 -1.52 -9.83 25.74
C SER A 252 -2.97 -9.32 25.61
N VAL A 253 -3.61 -9.66 24.50
CA VAL A 253 -5.03 -9.33 24.28
C VAL A 253 -5.93 -10.15 25.19
N LYS A 254 -5.58 -11.41 25.46
CA LYS A 254 -6.31 -12.27 26.41
C LYS A 254 -6.41 -11.60 27.78
N LYS A 255 -5.29 -11.07 28.29
CA LYS A 255 -5.26 -10.39 29.59
C LYS A 255 -6.19 -9.17 29.60
N GLY A 256 -6.12 -8.34 28.56
CA GLY A 256 -7.02 -7.17 28.43
C GLY A 256 -8.50 -7.56 28.31
N ALA A 257 -8.80 -8.63 27.58
CA ALA A 257 -10.16 -9.17 27.45
C ALA A 257 -10.68 -9.72 28.78
N GLU A 258 -9.84 -10.42 29.54
CA GLU A 258 -10.18 -10.97 30.85
C GLU A 258 -10.40 -9.87 31.90
N GLU A 259 -9.59 -8.80 31.87
CA GLU A 259 -9.81 -7.62 32.71
C GLU A 259 -11.12 -6.92 32.35
N THR A 260 -11.40 -6.76 31.06
CA THR A 260 -12.66 -6.19 30.56
C THR A 260 -13.86 -7.03 31.01
N PHE A 261 -13.76 -8.36 30.91
CA PHE A 261 -14.75 -9.29 31.40
C PHE A 261 -15.00 -9.09 32.91
N LYS A 262 -13.95 -9.18 33.73
CA LYS A 262 -14.05 -9.10 35.20
C LYS A 262 -14.61 -7.78 35.71
N ARG A 263 -14.29 -6.66 35.05
CA ARG A 263 -14.77 -5.32 35.46
C ARG A 263 -16.26 -5.10 35.19
N ASN A 264 -16.86 -5.87 34.30
CA ASN A 264 -18.27 -5.74 33.92
C ASN A 264 -19.19 -6.78 34.59
N LEU A 265 -18.63 -7.70 35.37
CA LEU A 265 -19.41 -8.69 36.14
C LEU A 265 -20.07 -8.06 37.36
N THR A 266 -21.25 -8.58 37.69
CA THR A 266 -21.89 -8.39 39.01
C THR A 266 -21.08 -9.11 40.10
N GLU A 267 -21.13 -8.59 41.33
CA GLU A 267 -20.39 -9.16 42.46
C GLU A 267 -20.69 -10.65 42.67
N ALA A 268 -21.96 -11.05 42.55
CA ALA A 268 -22.37 -12.44 42.69
C ALA A 268 -21.77 -13.39 41.63
N ASN A 269 -21.54 -12.90 40.40
CA ASN A 269 -20.84 -13.67 39.36
C ASN A 269 -19.33 -13.66 39.58
N ARG A 270 -18.78 -12.55 40.10
CA ARG A 270 -17.35 -12.37 40.36
C ARG A 270 -16.86 -13.21 41.53
N GLU A 271 -17.65 -13.33 42.59
CA GLU A 271 -17.39 -14.18 43.77
C GLU A 271 -17.73 -15.66 43.53
N SER A 272 -18.14 -16.03 42.32
CA SER A 272 -18.43 -17.43 41.99
C SER A 272 -17.18 -18.30 42.16
N LYS A 273 -17.35 -19.46 42.80
CA LYS A 273 -16.27 -20.42 43.06
C LYS A 273 -15.64 -21.00 41.79
N ASP A 274 -16.38 -21.04 40.68
CA ASP A 274 -16.00 -21.69 39.42
C ASP A 274 -16.04 -20.71 38.23
N LEU A 275 -15.65 -19.45 38.43
CA LEU A 275 -15.58 -18.48 37.33
C LEU A 275 -14.47 -18.88 36.34
N SER A 276 -14.85 -19.23 35.12
CA SER A 276 -13.92 -19.52 34.02
C SER A 276 -14.06 -18.52 32.87
N PHE A 277 -12.95 -18.21 32.21
CA PHE A 277 -12.89 -17.36 31.02
C PHE A 277 -11.94 -17.97 29.99
N GLU A 278 -12.43 -18.11 28.77
CA GLU A 278 -11.69 -18.63 27.62
C GLU A 278 -11.84 -17.65 26.44
N MET A 279 -10.73 -17.42 25.74
CA MET A 279 -10.70 -16.63 24.51
C MET A 279 -10.31 -17.55 23.35
N TYR A 280 -10.83 -17.26 22.18
CA TYR A 280 -10.54 -17.94 20.94
C TYR A 280 -10.12 -16.95 19.87
N ASN A 281 -8.93 -17.15 19.31
CA ASN A 281 -8.39 -16.40 18.19
C ASN A 281 -8.56 -17.21 16.89
N SER A 282 -9.32 -16.68 15.94
CA SER A 282 -9.60 -17.39 14.70
C SER A 282 -8.40 -17.46 13.74
N LEU A 283 -7.45 -16.53 13.84
CA LEU A 283 -6.33 -16.43 12.90
C LEU A 283 -5.22 -17.44 13.20
N SER A 284 -5.24 -18.03 14.39
CA SER A 284 -4.39 -19.17 14.79
C SER A 284 -5.01 -20.54 14.48
N HIS A 285 -6.22 -20.60 13.94
CA HIS A 285 -6.88 -21.88 13.65
C HIS A 285 -6.12 -22.67 12.57
N ASN A 286 -6.11 -24.01 12.71
CA ASN A 286 -5.45 -24.91 11.78
C ASN A 286 -6.05 -24.76 10.37
N GLY A 287 -5.24 -24.33 9.41
CA GLY A 287 -5.68 -24.01 8.03
C GLY A 287 -5.57 -22.53 7.66
N CYS A 288 -5.56 -21.63 8.66
CA CYS A 288 -5.32 -20.20 8.46
C CYS A 288 -4.06 -19.71 9.20
N GLY A 289 -3.74 -20.31 10.35
CA GLY A 289 -2.64 -19.92 11.23
C GLY A 289 -1.45 -20.86 11.25
N SER A 290 -1.38 -21.85 10.35
CA SER A 290 -0.29 -22.84 10.32
C SER A 290 1.04 -22.17 9.95
N LEU A 291 1.81 -21.74 10.96
CA LEU A 291 3.06 -21.02 10.76
C LEU A 291 4.17 -21.96 10.28
N GLY A 292 4.82 -21.62 9.17
CA GLY A 292 6.04 -22.29 8.71
C GLY A 292 7.27 -21.93 9.56
N SER A 293 8.40 -22.59 9.30
CA SER A 293 9.68 -22.34 9.98
C SER A 293 10.31 -21.00 9.60
N ASP A 294 10.09 -20.54 8.36
CA ASP A 294 10.54 -19.23 7.93
C ASP A 294 9.71 -18.12 8.60
N THR A 295 10.41 -17.22 9.27
CA THR A 295 9.81 -16.12 10.03
C THR A 295 9.58 -14.85 9.21
N ASN A 296 10.10 -14.84 7.98
CA ASN A 296 9.98 -13.72 7.03
C ASN A 296 8.81 -13.89 6.06
N THR A 297 8.16 -15.05 6.07
CA THR A 297 6.92 -15.31 5.34
C THR A 297 5.70 -15.01 6.21
N PRO A 298 4.66 -14.36 5.64
CA PRO A 298 3.45 -14.03 6.39
C PRO A 298 2.65 -15.27 6.76
N ALA A 299 1.72 -15.12 7.70
CA ALA A 299 0.79 -16.19 8.05
C ALA A 299 -0.08 -16.61 6.84
N PRO A 300 -0.50 -17.88 6.71
CA PRO A 300 -1.18 -18.41 5.51
C PRO A 300 -2.47 -17.70 5.08
N TRP A 301 -3.09 -16.91 5.97
CA TRP A 301 -4.23 -16.07 5.62
C TRP A 301 -3.86 -14.82 4.81
N LEU A 302 -2.57 -14.56 4.59
CA LEU A 302 -2.02 -13.57 3.66
C LEU A 302 -1.13 -14.26 2.62
N SER A 303 -1.23 -13.82 1.37
CA SER A 303 -0.37 -14.28 0.27
C SER A 303 0.37 -13.10 -0.37
N GLU A 304 1.65 -13.27 -0.67
CA GLU A 304 2.47 -12.24 -1.32
C GLU A 304 2.18 -12.16 -2.82
N ILE A 305 1.99 -10.95 -3.33
CA ILE A 305 1.84 -10.69 -4.76
C ILE A 305 3.22 -10.45 -5.38
N ARG A 306 3.87 -11.54 -5.80
CA ARG A 306 5.18 -11.51 -6.46
C ARG A 306 5.04 -11.24 -7.94
N VAL A 307 5.80 -10.29 -8.47
CA VAL A 307 5.75 -9.88 -9.88
C VAL A 307 7.13 -9.80 -10.50
N PHE A 308 7.20 -9.84 -11.82
CA PHE A 308 8.47 -9.74 -12.56
C PHE A 308 8.43 -8.62 -13.60
N PRO A 309 8.70 -7.36 -13.20
CA PRO A 309 8.67 -6.28 -14.16
C PRO A 309 9.85 -6.37 -15.14
N ALA A 310 9.62 -5.88 -16.36
CA ALA A 310 10.66 -5.66 -17.35
C ALA A 310 10.99 -4.18 -17.38
N ILE A 311 12.27 -3.85 -17.30
CA ILE A 311 12.78 -2.47 -17.31
C ILE A 311 13.71 -2.35 -18.51
N TYR A 312 13.41 -1.38 -19.37
CA TYR A 312 14.24 -1.06 -20.52
C TYR A 312 14.88 0.29 -20.29
N TYR A 313 16.12 0.46 -20.72
CA TYR A 313 16.80 1.76 -20.72
C TYR A 313 17.44 1.99 -22.08
N LEU A 314 17.68 3.26 -22.42
CA LEU A 314 18.33 3.62 -23.66
C LEU A 314 19.85 3.61 -23.50
N ASP A 315 20.53 2.87 -24.38
CA ASP A 315 21.97 2.95 -24.60
C ASP A 315 22.24 3.38 -26.05
N LEU A 316 23.49 3.74 -26.34
CA LEU A 316 23.94 4.18 -27.65
C LEU A 316 25.06 3.25 -28.15
N ALA A 317 24.89 2.71 -29.36
CA ALA A 317 25.86 1.80 -29.97
C ALA A 317 26.77 2.53 -30.98
N ASN A 318 27.85 1.84 -31.40
CA ASN A 318 28.87 2.32 -32.34
C ASN A 318 29.76 3.46 -31.81
N CYS A 319 29.76 3.74 -30.51
CA CYS A 319 30.58 4.79 -29.90
C CYS A 319 32.09 4.54 -30.03
N GLU A 320 32.52 3.27 -30.07
CA GLU A 320 33.96 2.90 -30.10
C GLU A 320 34.63 3.12 -31.45
N ASN A 321 33.86 3.24 -32.53
CA ASN A 321 34.40 3.31 -33.87
C ASN A 321 34.74 4.77 -34.23
N PRO A 322 36.02 5.17 -34.27
CA PRO A 322 36.41 6.56 -34.54
C PRO A 322 36.09 6.99 -35.97
N VAL A 323 35.85 6.06 -36.90
CA VAL A 323 35.43 6.37 -38.28
C VAL A 323 33.92 6.31 -38.48
N THR A 324 33.15 6.07 -37.41
CA THR A 324 31.69 6.02 -37.54
C THR A 324 31.13 7.37 -38.00
N THR A 325 30.07 7.29 -38.81
CA THR A 325 29.30 8.45 -39.26
C THR A 325 27.91 8.50 -38.62
N GLN A 326 27.59 7.51 -37.79
CA GLN A 326 26.32 7.41 -37.09
C GLN A 326 26.45 6.68 -35.75
N ILE A 327 25.62 7.07 -34.80
CA ILE A 327 25.39 6.40 -33.52
C ILE A 327 23.99 5.81 -33.56
N ASN A 328 23.82 4.57 -33.08
CA ASN A 328 22.51 3.92 -33.10
C ASN A 328 21.87 4.00 -31.72
N TYR A 329 20.56 4.26 -31.68
CA TYR A 329 19.76 4.08 -30.48
C TYR A 329 19.64 2.57 -30.21
N THR A 330 19.82 2.16 -28.96
CA THR A 330 19.76 0.73 -28.60
C THR A 330 19.06 0.58 -27.25
N PRO A 331 17.74 0.36 -27.24
CA PRO A 331 17.03 -0.07 -26.05
C PRO A 331 17.61 -1.39 -25.55
N LYS A 332 17.94 -1.46 -24.26
CA LYS A 332 18.45 -2.66 -23.60
C LYS A 332 17.53 -3.07 -22.46
N ASN A 333 17.32 -4.37 -22.29
CA ASN A 333 16.62 -4.92 -21.14
C ASN A 333 17.60 -4.99 -19.96
N PHE A 334 17.15 -4.62 -18.76
CA PHE A 334 17.95 -4.71 -17.54
C PHE A 334 18.26 -6.16 -17.12
N ASP A 335 17.42 -7.13 -17.53
CA ASP A 335 17.56 -8.55 -17.21
C ASP A 335 18.91 -9.11 -17.74
N LEU A 336 19.84 -9.51 -16.86
CA LEU A 336 21.16 -10.03 -17.24
C LEU A 336 21.07 -11.38 -17.99
N VAL A 337 21.94 -11.56 -18.99
CA VAL A 337 22.01 -12.80 -19.80
C VAL A 337 22.76 -13.91 -19.06
N ASN A 338 23.86 -13.60 -18.38
CA ASN A 338 24.62 -14.50 -17.53
C ASN A 338 24.77 -13.91 -16.13
N ILE A 339 23.94 -14.39 -15.21
CA ILE A 339 23.91 -13.92 -13.81
C ILE A 339 25.10 -14.47 -13.00
N SER A 340 25.62 -15.65 -13.35
CA SER A 340 26.73 -16.29 -12.60
C SER A 340 28.07 -15.58 -12.79
N ASN A 341 28.22 -14.81 -13.87
CA ASN A 341 29.40 -14.01 -14.13
C ASN A 341 28.99 -12.68 -14.78
N ILE A 342 28.97 -11.62 -13.98
CA ILE A 342 28.52 -10.29 -14.41
C ILE A 342 29.46 -9.69 -15.44
N ASP A 343 30.76 -10.00 -15.35
CA ASP A 343 31.76 -9.53 -16.29
C ASP A 343 31.77 -10.30 -17.63
N ASP A 344 30.88 -11.29 -17.82
CA ASP A 344 30.71 -12.01 -19.07
C ASP A 344 30.28 -11.07 -20.22
N VAL A 345 30.96 -11.17 -21.36
CA VAL A 345 30.70 -10.36 -22.55
C VAL A 345 29.26 -10.47 -23.08
N ARG A 346 28.55 -11.57 -22.80
CA ARG A 346 27.13 -11.75 -23.16
C ARG A 346 26.22 -10.76 -22.43
N ASN A 347 26.63 -10.26 -21.26
CA ASN A 347 25.90 -9.24 -20.54
C ASN A 347 25.92 -7.87 -21.24
N ASN A 348 26.68 -7.68 -22.33
CA ASN A 348 26.56 -6.50 -23.20
C ASN A 348 25.14 -6.25 -23.73
N ALA A 349 24.30 -7.29 -23.80
CA ALA A 349 22.90 -7.15 -24.18
C ALA A 349 22.07 -6.39 -23.13
N SER A 350 22.51 -6.38 -21.87
CA SER A 350 21.76 -5.86 -20.73
C SER A 350 22.47 -4.74 -19.98
N MET A 351 23.80 -4.77 -19.95
CA MET A 351 24.65 -3.75 -19.34
C MET A 351 25.10 -2.70 -20.38
N PRO A 352 25.49 -1.48 -19.94
CA PRO A 352 25.95 -0.44 -20.84
C PRO A 352 27.15 -0.90 -21.68
N PHE A 353 27.20 -0.54 -22.97
CA PHE A 353 28.32 -0.93 -23.85
C PHE A 353 29.68 -0.47 -23.30
N SER A 354 29.70 0.71 -22.67
CA SER A 354 30.91 1.30 -22.09
C SER A 354 31.47 0.52 -20.88
N TYR A 355 30.70 -0.40 -20.29
CA TYR A 355 31.17 -1.26 -19.20
C TYR A 355 32.20 -2.29 -19.69
N HIS A 356 31.92 -2.98 -20.79
CA HIS A 356 32.77 -4.08 -21.30
C HIS A 356 33.86 -3.62 -22.26
N ASN A 357 33.74 -2.45 -22.88
CA ASN A 357 34.69 -1.96 -23.88
C ASN A 357 35.89 -1.19 -23.28
N GLY A 358 35.99 -1.11 -21.94
CA GLY A 358 37.09 -0.48 -21.23
C GLY A 358 37.00 1.03 -21.05
N LYS A 359 36.02 1.73 -21.64
CA LYS A 359 35.88 3.20 -21.49
C LYS A 359 35.56 3.66 -20.07
N LEU A 360 34.96 2.80 -19.26
CA LEU A 360 34.73 3.09 -17.85
C LEU A 360 35.93 2.82 -16.94
N ASN A 361 37.08 2.36 -17.47
CA ASN A 361 38.28 2.14 -16.66
C ASN A 361 38.82 3.45 -16.05
N ASP A 362 38.68 4.56 -16.76
CA ASP A 362 39.04 5.91 -16.27
C ASP A 362 37.98 6.50 -15.33
N LYS A 363 36.88 5.77 -15.08
CA LYS A 363 35.78 6.15 -14.18
C LYS A 363 35.45 4.99 -13.21
N PRO A 364 36.39 4.61 -12.32
CA PRO A 364 36.27 3.40 -11.50
C PRO A 364 35.02 3.40 -10.60
N ASN A 365 34.63 4.55 -10.06
CA ASN A 365 33.44 4.68 -9.20
C ASN A 365 32.14 4.36 -9.96
N LEU A 366 32.02 4.85 -11.21
CA LEU A 366 30.85 4.59 -12.05
C LEU A 366 30.80 3.13 -12.46
N LYS A 367 31.94 2.54 -12.83
CA LYS A 367 32.05 1.11 -13.17
C LYS A 367 31.66 0.24 -11.97
N ALA A 368 32.16 0.55 -10.78
CA ALA A 368 31.87 -0.17 -9.54
C ALA A 368 30.37 -0.08 -9.18
N ARG A 369 29.75 1.10 -9.34
CA ARG A 369 28.31 1.27 -9.09
C ARG A 369 27.45 0.47 -10.05
N ILE A 370 27.77 0.46 -11.35
CA ILE A 370 27.07 -0.37 -12.35
C ILE A 370 27.18 -1.84 -11.98
N LYS A 371 28.38 -2.31 -11.63
CA LYS A 371 28.60 -3.69 -11.20
C LYS A 371 27.78 -4.03 -9.95
N TYR A 372 27.79 -3.16 -8.93
CA TYR A 372 27.01 -3.35 -7.71
C TYR A 372 25.50 -3.43 -7.97
N ILE A 373 24.98 -2.56 -8.84
CA ILE A 373 23.57 -2.59 -9.23
C ILE A 373 23.25 -3.90 -9.98
N ALA A 374 24.10 -4.30 -10.92
CA ALA A 374 23.95 -5.55 -11.66
C ALA A 374 23.97 -6.77 -10.72
N GLU A 375 24.87 -6.79 -9.74
CA GLU A 375 24.97 -7.83 -8.70
C GLU A 375 23.72 -7.89 -7.83
N THR A 376 23.28 -6.73 -7.33
CA THR A 376 22.20 -6.65 -6.34
C THR A 376 20.82 -6.91 -6.96
N LEU A 377 20.60 -6.40 -8.17
CA LEU A 377 19.37 -6.60 -8.92
C LEU A 377 19.38 -7.89 -9.75
N SER A 378 20.48 -8.66 -9.72
CA SER A 378 20.52 -9.96 -10.38
C SER A 378 19.45 -10.88 -9.82
N LEU A 379 18.69 -11.49 -10.72
CA LEU A 379 17.38 -12.05 -10.43
C LEU A 379 17.42 -13.40 -9.75
N TYR A 380 17.97 -13.53 -8.53
CA TYR A 380 17.80 -14.71 -7.66
C TYR A 380 17.94 -14.43 -6.16
N ASN A 381 17.93 -13.17 -5.70
CA ASN A 381 17.94 -12.93 -4.26
C ASN A 381 16.52 -13.01 -3.69
N ASP A 382 16.22 -14.07 -2.94
CA ASP A 382 14.97 -14.24 -2.21
C ASP A 382 14.64 -13.09 -1.25
N THR A 383 15.71 -12.39 -0.83
CA THR A 383 15.64 -11.22 0.04
C THR A 383 15.02 -10.03 -0.69
N TYR A 384 15.46 -9.70 -1.90
CA TYR A 384 15.10 -8.47 -2.63
C TYR A 384 14.24 -8.79 -3.87
N ARG A 385 13.04 -9.32 -3.63
CA ARG A 385 12.08 -9.68 -4.69
C ARG A 385 11.15 -8.50 -5.03
N PHE A 386 10.71 -8.43 -6.28
CA PHE A 386 9.63 -7.52 -6.69
C PHE A 386 8.28 -8.01 -6.16
N ILE A 387 7.73 -7.26 -5.21
CA ILE A 387 6.48 -7.59 -4.52
C ILE A 387 5.61 -6.34 -4.51
N LEU A 388 4.35 -6.48 -4.93
CA LEU A 388 3.41 -5.36 -4.96
C LEU A 388 2.68 -5.15 -3.63
N GLY A 389 2.62 -6.19 -2.82
CA GLY A 389 1.89 -6.22 -1.56
C GLY A 389 1.50 -7.63 -1.16
N VAL A 390 0.51 -7.72 -0.28
CA VAL A 390 -0.16 -8.95 0.14
C VAL A 390 -1.65 -8.91 -0.17
N GLU A 391 -2.22 -10.07 -0.45
CA GLU A 391 -3.66 -10.27 -0.56
C GLU A 391 -4.18 -11.16 0.58
N LYS A 392 -5.35 -10.81 1.12
CA LYS A 392 -5.95 -11.56 2.23
C LYS A 392 -6.87 -12.66 1.71
N ASN A 393 -6.68 -13.87 2.24
CA ASN A 393 -7.55 -15.00 1.96
C ASN A 393 -8.98 -14.73 2.51
N PRO A 394 -10.03 -14.74 1.66
CA PRO A 394 -11.41 -14.55 2.09
C PRO A 394 -11.93 -15.65 3.02
N TRP A 395 -11.44 -16.87 2.83
CA TRP A 395 -11.91 -18.05 3.56
C TRP A 395 -11.36 -18.11 4.99
N CYS A 396 -10.33 -17.31 5.29
CA CYS A 396 -9.82 -17.09 6.64
C CYS A 396 -10.44 -15.83 7.24
N GLN A 397 -11.51 -15.99 8.03
CA GLN A 397 -12.17 -14.86 8.69
C GLN A 397 -11.43 -14.47 9.97
N ALA A 398 -11.11 -13.19 10.13
CA ALA A 398 -10.64 -12.67 11.40
C ALA A 398 -11.86 -12.51 12.33
N TYR A 399 -11.81 -13.13 13.50
CA TYR A 399 -12.77 -12.95 14.59
C TYR A 399 -12.15 -13.42 15.91
N VAL A 400 -12.75 -12.96 17.01
CA VAL A 400 -12.43 -13.38 18.37
C VAL A 400 -13.69 -13.95 19.01
N GLY A 401 -13.56 -15.12 19.64
CA GLY A 401 -14.57 -15.72 20.49
C GLY A 401 -14.22 -15.52 21.95
N ALA A 402 -15.23 -15.30 22.79
CA ALA A 402 -15.09 -15.33 24.25
C ALA A 402 -16.14 -16.28 24.82
N LYS A 403 -15.76 -17.04 25.84
CA LYS A 403 -16.63 -17.98 26.54
C LYS A 403 -16.36 -17.89 28.04
N ALA A 404 -17.42 -17.90 28.84
CA ALA A 404 -17.30 -17.89 30.29
C ALA A 404 -18.34 -18.79 30.94
N SER A 405 -18.02 -19.29 32.12
CA SER A 405 -18.93 -20.05 32.98
C SER A 405 -18.87 -19.51 34.41
N SER A 406 -20.01 -19.46 35.09
CA SER A 406 -20.10 -19.06 36.49
C SER A 406 -21.22 -19.81 37.21
N LYS A 407 -21.04 -20.09 38.50
CA LYS A 407 -22.06 -20.60 39.42
C LYS A 407 -22.35 -19.56 40.51
N PRO A 408 -23.24 -18.59 40.27
CA PRO A 408 -23.58 -17.56 41.25
C PRO A 408 -24.39 -18.17 42.41
N LYS A 409 -24.22 -17.63 43.61
CA LYS A 409 -24.96 -18.09 44.80
C LYS A 409 -26.40 -17.56 44.77
N ILE A 410 -27.37 -18.45 44.59
CA ILE A 410 -28.80 -18.11 44.55
C ILE A 410 -29.44 -18.52 45.89
N PRO A 411 -30.03 -17.59 46.68
CA PRO A 411 -30.41 -17.84 48.07
C PRO A 411 -31.37 -19.01 48.32
N PHE A 412 -32.33 -19.25 47.42
CA PHE A 412 -33.36 -20.30 47.59
C PHE A 412 -33.28 -21.39 46.54
N ALA A 413 -32.15 -21.52 45.82
CA ALA A 413 -31.99 -22.57 44.83
C ALA A 413 -31.60 -23.89 45.51
N PRO A 414 -32.22 -25.03 45.14
CA PRO A 414 -31.88 -26.33 45.72
C PRO A 414 -30.51 -26.86 45.28
N GLU A 415 -30.00 -26.41 44.12
CA GLU A 415 -28.71 -26.79 43.55
C GLU A 415 -28.01 -25.57 42.92
N ASP A 416 -26.68 -25.66 42.77
CA ASP A 416 -25.88 -24.65 42.10
C ASP A 416 -26.19 -24.61 40.59
N VAL A 417 -26.71 -23.47 40.10
CA VAL A 417 -27.02 -23.28 38.68
C VAL A 417 -25.75 -22.83 37.94
N THR A 418 -25.33 -23.61 36.94
CA THR A 418 -24.21 -23.22 36.07
C THR A 418 -24.70 -22.35 34.92
N LEU A 419 -24.23 -21.10 34.87
CA LEU A 419 -24.50 -20.17 33.78
C LEU A 419 -23.31 -20.16 32.83
N THR A 420 -23.55 -20.39 31.54
CA THR A 420 -22.52 -20.31 30.48
C THR A 420 -22.86 -19.19 29.51
N ALA A 421 -21.88 -18.43 29.04
CA ALA A 421 -22.07 -17.41 28.02
C ALA A 421 -20.99 -17.55 26.95
N SER A 422 -21.35 -17.21 25.71
CA SER A 422 -20.42 -17.20 24.59
C SER A 422 -20.75 -16.05 23.66
N ALA A 423 -19.73 -15.38 23.14
CA ALA A 423 -19.86 -14.28 22.20
C ALA A 423 -18.78 -14.36 21.12
N TYR A 424 -19.10 -13.85 19.94
CA TYR A 424 -18.18 -13.77 18.82
C TYR A 424 -18.24 -12.36 18.23
N ALA A 425 -17.07 -11.77 18.01
CA ALA A 425 -16.95 -10.47 17.36
C ALA A 425 -15.92 -10.53 16.24
N LYS A 426 -16.16 -9.82 15.14
CA LYS A 426 -15.26 -9.77 13.99
C LYS A 426 -14.94 -8.35 13.54
N PRO A 427 -13.71 -8.11 13.08
CA PRO A 427 -13.38 -6.98 12.21
C PRO A 427 -14.24 -6.98 10.93
N PHE A 428 -14.69 -5.80 10.49
CA PHE A 428 -15.47 -5.60 9.26
C PHE A 428 -15.28 -4.20 8.66
N GLY A 429 -15.63 -4.01 7.39
CA GLY A 429 -15.63 -2.69 6.73
C GLY A 429 -14.30 -2.29 6.10
N GLY A 430 -13.18 -2.86 6.56
CA GLY A 430 -11.85 -2.63 6.00
C GLY A 430 -11.41 -3.65 4.95
N SER A 431 -10.36 -3.27 4.23
CA SER A 431 -9.64 -4.07 3.25
C SER A 431 -8.13 -3.96 3.47
N VAL A 432 -7.44 -5.10 3.45
CA VAL A 432 -5.96 -5.12 3.46
C VAL A 432 -5.39 -4.67 2.11
N GLY A 433 -6.08 -5.01 1.02
CA GLY A 433 -5.69 -4.70 -0.34
C GLY A 433 -6.55 -5.50 -1.33
N PRO A 434 -6.45 -5.21 -2.63
CA PRO A 434 -7.12 -5.98 -3.65
C PRO A 434 -6.52 -7.37 -3.73
N TRP A 435 -7.32 -8.34 -4.18
CA TRP A 435 -6.75 -9.55 -4.73
C TRP A 435 -6.06 -9.26 -6.06
N TYR A 436 -5.08 -10.06 -6.42
CA TYR A 436 -4.47 -9.95 -7.72
C TYR A 436 -5.46 -10.36 -8.83
N TYR A 437 -6.18 -11.47 -8.64
CA TYR A 437 -7.27 -11.93 -9.52
C TYR A 437 -8.65 -11.81 -8.86
N LYS A 438 -9.69 -11.68 -9.68
CA LYS A 438 -11.11 -11.56 -9.24
C LYS A 438 -11.65 -12.79 -8.49
N ASN A 439 -11.02 -13.96 -8.66
CA ASN A 439 -11.50 -15.24 -8.14
C ASN A 439 -10.52 -15.86 -7.14
N TRP A 440 -11.07 -16.46 -6.07
CA TRP A 440 -10.29 -17.18 -5.05
C TRP A 440 -10.94 -18.52 -4.69
N PRO A 441 -10.48 -19.65 -5.27
CA PRO A 441 -10.94 -20.98 -4.89
C PRO A 441 -10.59 -21.32 -3.44
N LYS A 442 -11.49 -21.99 -2.69
CA LYS A 442 -11.27 -22.31 -1.27
C LYS A 442 -10.01 -23.10 -0.97
N SER A 443 -9.63 -24.02 -1.85
CA SER A 443 -8.42 -24.84 -1.72
C SER A 443 -7.13 -24.11 -2.12
N SER A 444 -7.24 -22.91 -2.70
CA SER A 444 -6.09 -22.15 -3.19
C SER A 444 -5.50 -21.26 -2.08
N PRO A 445 -4.17 -21.24 -1.92
CA PRO A 445 -3.50 -20.34 -0.99
C PRO A 445 -3.47 -18.88 -1.47
N GLU A 446 -3.83 -18.63 -2.73
CA GLU A 446 -3.78 -17.33 -3.38
C GLU A 446 -4.92 -17.15 -4.41
N SER A 447 -5.18 -15.92 -4.85
CA SER A 447 -6.14 -15.66 -5.92
C SER A 447 -5.66 -16.28 -7.24
N THR A 448 -6.60 -16.72 -8.08
CA THR A 448 -6.29 -17.40 -9.35
C THR A 448 -7.14 -16.87 -10.49
N GLY A 449 -6.56 -16.74 -11.68
CA GLY A 449 -7.26 -16.33 -12.89
C GLY A 449 -6.34 -16.21 -14.09
N GLY A 450 -6.90 -15.90 -15.25
CA GLY A 450 -6.14 -15.57 -16.45
C GLY A 450 -5.70 -14.10 -16.48
N PRO A 451 -4.90 -13.67 -17.49
CA PRO A 451 -4.44 -12.28 -17.63
C PRO A 451 -5.55 -11.22 -17.63
N ASN A 452 -6.76 -11.57 -18.08
CA ASN A 452 -7.93 -10.67 -18.14
C ASN A 452 -8.74 -10.61 -16.82
N ASP A 453 -8.46 -11.52 -15.88
CA ASP A 453 -9.16 -11.61 -14.60
C ASP A 453 -8.48 -10.79 -13.50
N ARG A 454 -7.43 -10.03 -13.84
CA ARG A 454 -6.73 -9.16 -12.89
C ARG A 454 -7.64 -8.03 -12.41
N ILE A 455 -7.54 -7.69 -11.13
CA ILE A 455 -8.27 -6.54 -10.56
C ILE A 455 -7.64 -5.24 -11.04
N ASP A 456 -6.32 -5.12 -10.93
CA ASP A 456 -5.55 -4.07 -11.58
C ASP A 456 -4.94 -4.62 -12.87
N THR A 457 -5.49 -4.21 -14.00
CA THR A 457 -5.08 -4.68 -15.33
C THR A 457 -3.74 -4.09 -15.78
N GLN A 458 -3.28 -3.03 -15.12
CA GLN A 458 -2.03 -2.34 -15.42
C GLN A 458 -0.83 -2.87 -14.64
N LEU A 459 -1.04 -3.68 -13.59
CA LEU A 459 0.08 -4.27 -12.83
C LEU A 459 0.81 -5.33 -13.66
N PRO A 460 2.12 -5.54 -13.40
CA PRO A 460 2.86 -6.62 -14.03
C PRO A 460 2.33 -8.00 -13.69
N LEU A 461 2.61 -8.95 -14.58
CA LEU A 461 2.21 -10.34 -14.39
C LEU A 461 2.80 -10.92 -13.09
N ARG A 462 1.93 -11.56 -12.31
CA ARG A 462 2.29 -12.38 -11.16
C ARG A 462 3.13 -13.57 -11.60
N ILE A 463 4.20 -13.84 -10.86
CA ILE A 463 5.03 -15.02 -11.06
C ILE A 463 4.52 -16.15 -10.18
N LYS A 464 4.33 -17.33 -10.77
CA LYS A 464 4.12 -18.58 -10.03
C LYS A 464 5.41 -19.39 -10.02
N ASP A 465 6.33 -19.00 -9.13
CA ASP A 465 7.69 -19.54 -9.02
C ASP A 465 8.59 -19.33 -10.26
N PHE A 466 9.88 -19.05 -10.06
CA PHE A 466 10.84 -18.74 -11.14
C PHE A 466 11.00 -19.88 -12.15
N ALA A 467 10.73 -21.12 -11.75
CA ALA A 467 10.77 -22.28 -12.65
C ALA A 467 9.80 -22.14 -13.83
N THR A 468 8.65 -21.48 -13.64
CA THR A 468 7.70 -21.24 -14.74
C THR A 468 8.18 -20.14 -15.70
N LEU A 469 8.99 -19.18 -15.24
CA LEU A 469 9.58 -18.15 -16.09
C LEU A 469 10.61 -18.74 -17.06
N SER A 470 11.46 -19.66 -16.60
CA SER A 470 12.43 -20.33 -17.47
C SER A 470 11.80 -21.22 -18.55
N SER A 471 10.57 -21.70 -18.31
CA SER A 471 9.87 -22.60 -19.24
C SER A 471 9.02 -21.91 -20.30
N ASP A 472 8.73 -20.60 -20.15
CA ASP A 472 7.88 -19.86 -21.10
C ASP A 472 8.58 -18.57 -21.61
N PRO A 473 9.30 -18.66 -22.75
CA PRO A 473 9.95 -17.52 -23.39
C PRO A 473 8.99 -16.37 -23.76
N SER A 474 7.69 -16.66 -23.95
CA SER A 474 6.69 -15.65 -24.32
C SER A 474 6.42 -14.64 -23.19
N VAL A 475 6.71 -15.03 -21.94
CA VAL A 475 6.57 -14.15 -20.78
C VAL A 475 7.62 -13.04 -20.80
N PHE A 476 8.85 -13.31 -21.27
CA PHE A 476 9.93 -12.31 -21.24
C PHE A 476 9.67 -11.11 -22.14
N ALA A 477 9.06 -11.32 -23.31
CA ALA A 477 8.73 -10.27 -24.27
C ALA A 477 7.36 -9.61 -24.04
N ASN A 478 6.65 -9.98 -22.95
CA ASN A 478 5.27 -9.56 -22.73
C ASN A 478 5.20 -8.07 -22.34
N PRO A 479 4.38 -7.23 -23.04
CA PRO A 479 4.24 -5.80 -22.73
C PRO A 479 3.69 -5.57 -21.33
N LEU A 480 2.92 -6.52 -20.80
CA LEU A 480 2.32 -6.44 -19.47
C LEU A 480 3.38 -6.51 -18.38
N ARG A 481 4.66 -6.80 -18.66
CA ARG A 481 5.73 -6.72 -17.65
C ARG A 481 6.20 -5.30 -17.37
N ILE A 482 5.91 -4.31 -18.22
CA ILE A 482 6.45 -2.96 -18.03
C ILE A 482 5.74 -2.28 -16.85
N ALA A 483 6.51 -1.63 -15.98
CA ALA A 483 5.98 -1.02 -14.76
C ALA A 483 4.84 -0.02 -15.04
N ASN A 484 3.63 -0.28 -14.54
CA ASN A 484 2.46 0.58 -14.67
C ASN A 484 1.48 0.31 -13.49
N TYR A 485 0.46 1.16 -13.30
CA TYR A 485 -0.58 0.97 -12.29
C TYR A 485 -1.90 1.64 -12.70
N SER A 486 -3.02 1.14 -12.20
CA SER A 486 -4.34 1.74 -12.39
C SER A 486 -4.54 2.94 -11.46
N LYS A 487 -5.09 4.04 -11.98
CA LYS A 487 -5.41 5.28 -11.23
C LYS A 487 -6.87 5.35 -10.75
N TYR A 488 -7.72 4.49 -11.31
CA TYR A 488 -9.12 4.33 -10.94
C TYR A 488 -9.58 2.90 -11.29
N VAL A 489 -10.74 2.50 -10.79
CA VAL A 489 -11.28 1.15 -11.03
C VAL A 489 -11.55 0.95 -12.52
N GLY A 490 -10.92 -0.06 -13.12
CA GLY A 490 -11.06 -0.35 -14.55
C GLY A 490 -10.23 0.55 -15.47
N ASP A 491 -9.22 1.26 -14.95
CA ASP A 491 -8.30 2.08 -15.75
C ASP A 491 -7.58 1.24 -16.83
N PRO A 492 -7.84 1.51 -18.13
CA PRO A 492 -7.24 0.74 -19.21
C PRO A 492 -5.83 1.23 -19.61
N TYR A 493 -5.37 2.37 -19.10
CA TYR A 493 -4.11 3.00 -19.54
C TYR A 493 -3.08 3.20 -18.42
N GLY A 494 -3.51 3.51 -17.20
CA GLY A 494 -2.59 3.85 -16.12
C GLY A 494 -1.73 5.08 -16.46
N LEU A 495 -0.42 4.97 -16.28
CA LEU A 495 0.57 5.99 -16.64
C LEU A 495 0.89 6.08 -18.14
N THR A 496 0.34 5.20 -18.98
CA THR A 496 0.50 5.34 -20.44
C THR A 496 -0.42 6.41 -21.02
N SER A 497 -1.43 6.85 -20.26
CA SER A 497 -2.35 7.93 -20.61
C SER A 497 -1.62 9.19 -21.06
N TRP A 498 -1.94 9.67 -22.27
CA TRP A 498 -1.36 10.87 -22.84
C TRP A 498 -1.59 12.10 -21.97
N ARG A 499 -2.79 12.25 -21.41
CA ARG A 499 -3.10 13.33 -20.47
C ARG A 499 -2.21 13.26 -19.24
N THR A 500 -2.08 12.08 -18.62
CA THR A 500 -1.24 11.93 -17.42
C THR A 500 0.21 12.28 -17.72
N LEU A 501 0.77 11.75 -18.82
CA LEU A 501 2.13 12.07 -19.26
C LEU A 501 2.29 13.57 -19.58
N ALA A 502 1.34 14.17 -20.29
CA ALA A 502 1.40 15.59 -20.68
C ALA A 502 1.51 16.51 -19.47
N TYR A 503 0.58 16.39 -18.51
CA TYR A 503 0.49 17.31 -17.38
C TYR A 503 1.59 17.07 -16.35
N MET A 504 1.96 15.82 -16.08
CA MET A 504 3.06 15.50 -15.17
C MET A 504 4.41 15.99 -15.73
N THR A 505 4.67 15.75 -17.03
CA THR A 505 5.89 16.24 -17.68
C THR A 505 5.89 17.76 -17.78
N LYS A 506 4.76 18.41 -18.09
CA LYS A 506 4.65 19.89 -18.04
C LYS A 506 5.07 20.42 -16.67
N ALA A 507 4.54 19.84 -15.59
CA ALA A 507 4.89 20.26 -14.22
C ALA A 507 6.39 20.07 -13.94
N PHE A 508 6.97 18.95 -14.37
CA PHE A 508 8.40 18.66 -14.28
C PHE A 508 9.26 19.72 -14.99
N TYR A 509 8.95 20.09 -16.23
CA TYR A 509 9.71 21.13 -16.95
C TYR A 509 9.59 22.52 -16.30
N ASN A 510 8.47 22.83 -15.66
CA ASN A 510 8.28 24.10 -14.96
C ASN A 510 9.17 24.25 -13.72
N LEU A 511 9.65 23.14 -13.11
CA LEU A 511 10.59 23.20 -12.00
C LEU A 511 11.86 23.97 -12.37
N SER A 512 12.29 23.85 -13.63
CA SER A 512 13.46 24.57 -14.11
C SER A 512 13.26 26.09 -14.01
N PRO A 513 14.27 26.84 -13.54
CA PRO A 513 14.22 28.30 -13.54
C PRO A 513 14.40 28.88 -14.94
N LYS A 514 14.88 28.09 -15.90
CA LYS A 514 15.23 28.57 -17.23
C LYS A 514 13.96 28.98 -17.98
N ALA A 515 13.97 30.22 -18.48
CA ALA A 515 12.84 30.79 -19.20
C ALA A 515 12.41 29.96 -20.42
N ILE A 516 13.29 29.15 -21.02
CA ILE A 516 12.96 28.27 -22.16
C ILE A 516 12.07 27.08 -21.77
N TYR A 517 12.02 26.67 -20.51
CA TYR A 517 11.20 25.55 -20.03
C TYR A 517 9.98 26.01 -19.21
N ARG A 518 10.12 27.14 -18.51
CA ARG A 518 9.06 27.67 -17.66
C ARG A 518 7.89 28.24 -18.49
N THR A 519 6.69 27.80 -18.12
CA THR A 519 5.39 28.15 -18.73
C THR A 519 4.47 28.87 -17.73
N VAL A 520 4.70 28.66 -16.44
CA VAL A 520 3.87 29.22 -15.37
C VAL A 520 4.49 30.51 -14.84
N ASN A 521 3.82 31.63 -15.11
CA ASN A 521 4.27 32.98 -14.70
C ASN A 521 3.21 33.75 -13.88
N THR A 522 1.98 33.25 -13.79
CA THR A 522 0.83 33.90 -13.12
C THR A 522 -0.10 32.86 -12.49
N GLY A 523 -0.84 33.22 -11.45
CA GLY A 523 -1.82 32.32 -10.81
C GLY A 523 -1.21 31.22 -9.95
N ILE A 524 0.00 31.45 -9.43
CA ILE A 524 0.74 30.51 -8.57
C ILE A 524 0.33 30.64 -7.11
N THR A 525 0.17 29.51 -6.42
CA THR A 525 -0.07 29.46 -4.97
C THR A 525 1.22 29.61 -4.16
N THR A 526 1.11 29.73 -2.83
CA THR A 526 2.28 29.64 -1.94
C THR A 526 3.02 28.31 -2.11
N THR A 527 2.27 27.21 -2.27
CA THR A 527 2.82 25.88 -2.54
C THR A 527 3.56 25.84 -3.86
N ASP A 528 3.01 26.41 -4.94
CA ASP A 528 3.72 26.51 -6.22
C ASP A 528 5.02 27.31 -6.09
N ASN A 529 5.03 28.39 -5.31
CA ASN A 529 6.25 29.16 -5.05
C ASN A 529 7.31 28.32 -4.33
N ILE A 530 6.91 27.49 -3.36
CA ILE A 530 7.82 26.56 -2.69
C ILE A 530 8.35 25.54 -3.69
N ILE A 531 7.50 24.99 -4.57
CA ILE A 531 7.89 24.01 -5.58
C ILE A 531 8.85 24.61 -6.61
N LEU A 532 8.59 25.84 -7.07
CA LEU A 532 9.34 26.50 -8.16
C LEU A 532 10.61 27.23 -7.70
N ASN A 533 10.71 27.59 -6.41
CA ASN A 533 11.82 28.37 -5.83
C ASN A 533 12.55 27.62 -4.70
N ALA A 534 12.54 26.28 -4.71
CA ALA A 534 13.17 25.44 -3.69
C ALA A 534 14.71 25.51 -3.71
N GLY A 535 15.29 26.55 -3.12
CA GLY A 535 16.72 26.67 -2.83
C GLY A 535 17.53 27.45 -3.87
N ALA A 536 18.83 27.65 -3.60
CA ALA A 536 19.74 28.35 -4.51
C ALA A 536 20.08 27.50 -5.74
N TYR A 537 19.87 26.19 -5.66
CA TYR A 537 20.08 25.22 -6.73
C TYR A 537 18.75 24.61 -7.18
N PRO A 538 18.06 25.25 -8.14
CA PRO A 538 16.71 24.85 -8.50
C PRO A 538 16.70 23.52 -9.25
N ALA A 539 15.66 22.72 -8.96
CA ALA A 539 15.42 21.42 -9.57
C ALA A 539 15.03 21.54 -11.06
N PRO A 540 15.12 20.48 -11.87
CA PRO A 540 15.48 19.10 -11.50
C PRO A 540 16.99 18.82 -11.52
N ARG A 541 17.42 17.90 -10.65
CA ARG A 541 18.82 17.45 -10.49
C ARG A 541 18.87 15.94 -10.27
N LEU A 542 19.77 15.23 -10.94
CA LEU A 542 19.95 13.79 -10.70
C LEU A 542 20.57 13.51 -9.33
N GLU A 543 21.31 14.47 -8.78
CA GLU A 543 21.87 14.37 -7.43
C GLU A 543 20.80 14.37 -6.34
N ASP A 544 19.54 14.71 -6.64
CA ASP A 544 18.47 14.61 -5.65
C ASP A 544 18.21 13.15 -5.22
N TRP A 545 18.73 12.17 -5.97
CA TRP A 545 18.48 10.74 -5.76
C TRP A 545 19.69 9.91 -5.30
N TYR A 546 20.90 10.47 -5.16
CA TYR A 546 22.09 9.60 -4.96
C TYR A 546 22.06 8.72 -3.69
N LYS A 547 21.27 9.08 -2.66
CA LYS A 547 21.14 8.32 -1.40
C LYS A 547 19.98 7.35 -1.34
N ILE A 548 19.04 7.37 -2.29
CA ILE A 548 17.76 6.64 -2.14
C ILE A 548 17.95 5.12 -2.15
N SER A 549 19.02 4.64 -2.77
CA SER A 549 19.35 3.22 -2.89
C SER A 549 20.35 2.75 -1.81
N GLU A 550 20.60 3.56 -0.79
CA GLU A 550 21.34 3.14 0.41
C GLU A 550 20.50 2.18 1.24
N GLY A 551 21.15 1.13 1.78
CA GLY A 551 20.52 0.18 2.70
C GLY A 551 19.94 0.88 3.94
N ILE A 552 18.97 0.25 4.60
CA ILE A 552 18.22 0.88 5.71
C ILE A 552 19.12 1.38 6.85
N ASP A 553 20.20 0.66 7.14
CA ASP A 553 21.14 1.02 8.20
C ASP A 553 21.93 2.31 7.89
N LEU A 554 22.18 2.56 6.60
CA LEU A 554 22.88 3.76 6.12
C LEU A 554 21.91 4.92 5.90
N ASN A 555 20.69 4.64 5.45
CA ASN A 555 19.64 5.64 5.27
C ASN A 555 18.91 5.93 6.60
N THR A 556 19.60 6.63 7.50
CA THR A 556 19.09 7.03 8.82
C THR A 556 17.81 7.86 8.75
N THR A 557 17.61 8.60 7.66
CA THR A 557 16.41 9.44 7.44
C THR A 557 15.18 8.63 7.03
N LYS A 558 15.38 7.38 6.59
CA LYS A 558 14.36 6.42 6.12
C LYS A 558 13.54 6.90 4.92
N ASP A 559 14.06 7.85 4.17
CA ASP A 559 13.38 8.52 3.07
C ASP A 559 13.93 8.04 1.71
N ILE A 560 13.03 7.82 0.74
CA ILE A 560 13.37 7.34 -0.62
C ILE A 560 12.91 8.31 -1.73
N LEU A 561 12.38 9.46 -1.34
CA LEU A 561 12.00 10.52 -2.27
C LEU A 561 13.20 11.43 -2.58
N ALA A 562 13.06 12.21 -3.65
CA ALA A 562 14.02 13.24 -4.03
C ALA A 562 14.32 14.16 -2.84
N TRP A 563 15.60 14.49 -2.64
CA TRP A 563 16.03 15.41 -1.59
C TRP A 563 17.24 16.23 -2.01
N ASN A 564 17.20 17.55 -1.74
CA ASN A 564 18.36 18.41 -1.93
C ASN A 564 19.36 18.13 -0.80
N ASN A 565 20.24 17.16 -1.01
CA ASN A 565 21.25 16.78 -0.01
C ASN A 565 22.35 17.84 0.20
N PHE A 566 22.50 18.82 -0.70
CA PHE A 566 23.51 19.87 -0.59
C PHE A 566 23.10 20.96 0.40
N GLU A 567 21.83 21.39 0.32
CA GLU A 567 21.28 22.45 1.18
C GLU A 567 20.43 21.89 2.33
N ASP A 568 20.23 20.56 2.36
CA ASP A 568 19.29 19.86 3.23
C ASP A 568 17.87 20.47 3.17
N GLN A 569 17.35 20.60 1.95
CA GLN A 569 16.07 21.25 1.68
C GLN A 569 15.10 20.35 0.90
N PHE A 570 13.81 20.66 1.03
CA PHE A 570 12.73 20.06 0.27
C PHE A 570 12.74 20.58 -1.19
N PRO A 571 13.14 19.78 -2.21
CA PRO A 571 13.19 20.26 -3.59
C PRO A 571 11.83 20.18 -4.29
N GLY A 572 11.62 20.97 -5.35
CA GLY A 572 10.42 20.89 -6.18
C GLY A 572 10.16 19.50 -6.78
N MET A 573 11.23 18.75 -7.10
CA MET A 573 11.13 17.36 -7.54
C MET A 573 10.42 16.45 -6.53
N ARG A 574 10.67 16.65 -5.23
CA ARG A 574 10.01 15.90 -4.16
C ARG A 574 8.52 16.17 -4.13
N ALA A 575 8.11 17.42 -4.31
CA ALA A 575 6.70 17.75 -4.37
C ALA A 575 5.99 17.09 -5.55
N LEU A 576 6.62 17.04 -6.72
CA LEU A 576 6.05 16.35 -7.87
C LEU A 576 5.97 14.83 -7.65
N GLU A 577 6.98 14.23 -7.03
CA GLU A 577 6.91 12.82 -6.62
C GLU A 577 5.73 12.60 -5.68
N ILE A 578 5.61 13.38 -4.60
CA ILE A 578 4.49 13.26 -3.64
C ILE A 578 3.14 13.45 -4.34
N ALA A 579 3.01 14.45 -5.22
CA ALA A 579 1.77 14.70 -5.97
C ALA A 579 1.41 13.55 -6.93
N GLY A 580 2.40 12.87 -7.52
CA GLY A 580 2.19 11.68 -8.34
C GLY A 580 1.85 10.42 -7.53
N LEU A 581 2.22 10.39 -6.24
CA LEU A 581 2.00 9.28 -5.32
C LEU A 581 0.76 9.37 -4.46
N ALA A 582 0.20 10.58 -4.32
CA ALA A 582 -0.98 10.83 -3.52
C ALA A 582 -2.10 9.81 -3.84
N PRO A 583 -2.97 9.48 -2.86
CA PRO A 583 -4.05 8.54 -3.08
C PRO A 583 -4.91 8.92 -4.29
N ASP A 584 -5.24 7.92 -5.11
CA ASP A 584 -6.18 8.03 -6.22
C ASP A 584 -7.44 7.18 -5.96
N GLN A 585 -8.41 7.25 -6.87
CA GLN A 585 -9.68 6.54 -6.74
C GLN A 585 -9.52 5.01 -6.63
N PHE A 586 -8.46 4.45 -7.23
CA PHE A 586 -8.16 3.03 -7.07
C PHE A 586 -7.69 2.74 -5.63
N ASP A 587 -6.82 3.58 -5.06
CA ASP A 587 -6.35 3.45 -3.67
C ASP A 587 -7.55 3.40 -2.71
N LEU A 588 -8.47 4.37 -2.83
CA LEU A 588 -9.68 4.48 -2.00
C LEU A 588 -10.59 3.25 -2.06
N THR A 589 -10.65 2.61 -3.23
CA THR A 589 -11.57 1.48 -3.43
C THR A 589 -11.06 0.20 -2.78
N TYR A 590 -9.74 -0.02 -2.83
CA TYR A 590 -9.16 -1.33 -2.50
C TYR A 590 -8.33 -1.37 -1.23
N TYR A 591 -7.87 -0.22 -0.71
CA TYR A 591 -7.02 -0.16 0.47
C TYR A 591 -7.69 0.60 1.62
N SER A 592 -7.44 0.14 2.85
CA SER A 592 -7.72 0.93 4.05
C SER A 592 -6.53 1.84 4.34
N ILE A 593 -6.74 3.15 4.18
CA ILE A 593 -5.68 4.15 4.27
C ILE A 593 -5.92 5.01 5.50
N GLU A 594 -5.00 4.92 6.46
CA GLU A 594 -4.92 5.84 7.60
C GLU A 594 -4.35 7.20 7.18
N PRO A 595 -5.11 8.32 7.33
CA PRO A 595 -4.61 9.66 7.04
C PRO A 595 -3.42 10.12 7.90
N ASN A 596 -3.28 9.62 9.14
CA ASN A 596 -2.27 10.04 10.12
C ASN A 596 -1.50 8.86 10.74
N PHE A 597 -0.89 8.03 9.90
CA PHE A 597 -0.27 6.77 10.30
C PHE A 597 0.85 6.95 11.34
N TYR A 598 1.62 8.04 11.24
CA TYR A 598 2.72 8.31 12.15
C TYR A 598 2.26 8.34 13.61
N GLU A 599 1.19 9.07 13.89
CA GLU A 599 0.67 9.26 15.25
C GLU A 599 -0.11 8.03 15.73
N ASN A 600 -0.92 7.43 14.85
CA ASN A 600 -1.89 6.41 15.24
C ASN A 600 -1.29 5.00 15.37
N TYR A 601 -0.33 4.66 14.49
CA TYR A 601 0.21 3.29 14.37
C TYR A 601 1.73 3.23 14.43
N TYR A 602 2.47 4.10 13.73
CA TYR A 602 3.92 3.99 13.59
C TYR A 602 4.65 3.94 14.94
N LYS A 603 4.38 4.91 15.82
CA LYS A 603 5.02 4.96 17.15
C LYS A 603 4.71 3.73 18.00
N LYS A 604 3.43 3.32 18.05
CA LYS A 604 2.99 2.16 18.83
C LYS A 604 3.63 0.87 18.31
N LEU A 605 3.64 0.66 16.98
CA LEU A 605 4.29 -0.50 16.36
C LEU A 605 5.79 -0.54 16.68
N LYS A 606 6.49 0.59 16.46
CA LYS A 606 7.93 0.71 16.68
C LYS A 606 8.32 0.41 18.13
N ASP A 607 7.60 1.01 19.09
CA ASP A 607 7.96 0.93 20.51
C ASP A 607 7.35 -0.28 21.23
N GLY A 608 6.28 -0.85 20.68
CA GLY A 608 5.53 -1.99 21.23
C GLY A 608 5.76 -3.29 20.46
N LEU A 609 4.82 -3.66 19.59
CA LEU A 609 4.76 -4.98 18.96
C LEU A 609 6.06 -5.39 18.23
N LEU A 610 6.65 -4.49 17.44
CA LEU A 610 7.83 -4.83 16.63
C LEU A 610 9.04 -5.18 17.48
N LYS A 611 9.19 -4.49 18.62
CA LYS A 611 10.23 -4.79 19.62
C LYS A 611 10.03 -6.18 20.24
N GLN A 612 8.79 -6.56 20.54
CA GLN A 612 8.47 -7.89 21.12
C GLN A 612 8.72 -9.04 20.14
N VAL A 613 8.55 -8.82 18.84
CA VAL A 613 8.76 -9.85 17.80
C VAL A 613 10.18 -9.85 17.22
N GLY A 614 11.11 -9.13 17.86
CA GLY A 614 12.54 -9.18 17.55
C GLY A 614 12.97 -8.36 16.33
N LEU A 615 12.20 -7.35 15.93
CA LEU A 615 12.63 -6.35 14.94
C LEU A 615 13.21 -5.12 15.64
N ASP A 616 14.35 -4.64 15.15
CA ASP A 616 14.93 -3.38 15.62
C ASP A 616 13.97 -2.20 15.34
N GLN A 617 13.94 -1.24 16.26
CA GLN A 617 13.18 0.01 16.13
C GLN A 617 13.63 0.83 14.91
N SER A 618 14.86 0.64 14.45
CA SER A 618 15.39 1.25 13.22
C SER A 618 14.72 0.70 11.95
N PHE A 619 14.09 -0.48 12.00
CA PHE A 619 13.65 -1.20 10.82
C PHE A 619 12.40 -0.62 10.15
N LEU A 620 11.45 -0.05 10.90
CA LEU A 620 10.20 0.45 10.32
C LEU A 620 10.37 1.83 9.66
N ARG A 621 9.93 1.95 8.39
CA ARG A 621 9.80 3.23 7.68
C ARG A 621 8.42 3.86 7.90
N PRO A 622 8.33 5.18 8.12
CA PRO A 622 7.04 5.90 8.17
C PRO A 622 6.40 6.04 6.78
N ASP A 623 5.37 6.88 6.67
CA ASP A 623 4.75 7.27 5.41
C ASP A 623 5.77 7.86 4.42
N LEU A 624 5.56 7.62 3.12
CA LEU A 624 6.38 8.28 2.10
C LEU A 624 6.21 9.80 2.20
N GLY A 625 7.34 10.52 2.17
CA GLY A 625 7.37 11.95 2.45
C GLY A 625 7.82 12.30 3.86
N ALA A 626 7.72 11.36 4.82
CA ALA A 626 8.34 11.53 6.12
C ALA A 626 9.86 11.37 6.08
N ARG A 627 10.53 12.16 6.91
CA ARG A 627 11.98 12.19 7.04
C ARG A 627 12.35 12.20 8.51
N ILE A 628 12.87 11.08 9.01
CA ILE A 628 13.20 10.92 10.43
C ILE A 628 14.31 11.90 10.83
N GLY A 629 14.13 12.59 11.95
CA GLY A 629 15.05 13.62 12.46
C GLY A 629 14.82 15.01 11.87
N HIS A 630 13.92 15.18 10.89
CA HIS A 630 13.59 16.49 10.34
C HIS A 630 12.43 17.15 11.10
N PRO A 631 12.57 18.41 11.57
CA PRO A 631 11.63 19.01 12.54
C PRO A 631 10.19 19.11 12.04
N THR A 632 9.97 19.31 10.75
CA THR A 632 8.64 19.48 10.14
C THR A 632 8.16 18.28 9.33
N LEU A 633 9.05 17.36 8.98
CA LEU A 633 8.74 16.24 8.07
C LEU A 633 8.73 14.89 8.78
N GLU A 634 9.20 14.80 10.03
CA GLU A 634 9.20 13.53 10.74
C GLU A 634 7.80 12.91 10.86
N LYS A 635 6.78 13.76 11.07
CA LYS A 635 5.37 13.37 11.24
C LYS A 635 4.55 13.38 9.96
N PHE A 636 5.20 13.59 8.81
CA PHE A 636 4.51 13.72 7.53
C PHE A 636 3.74 12.43 7.21
N SER A 637 2.47 12.58 6.83
CA SER A 637 1.58 11.45 6.59
C SER A 637 0.72 11.65 5.33
N ILE A 638 -0.15 10.68 5.01
CA ILE A 638 -0.98 10.72 3.79
C ILE A 638 -1.84 11.99 3.70
N LYS A 639 -2.35 12.51 4.82
CA LYS A 639 -3.07 13.79 4.84
C LYS A 639 -2.23 14.95 4.27
N ASP A 640 -0.93 14.95 4.52
CA ASP A 640 -0.01 16.00 4.08
C ASP A 640 0.33 15.82 2.58
N GLN A 641 0.36 14.57 2.09
CA GLN A 641 0.43 14.27 0.65
C GLN A 641 -0.78 14.83 -0.10
N ILE A 642 -2.00 14.60 0.43
CA ILE A 642 -3.24 15.12 -0.16
C ILE A 642 -3.27 16.63 -0.12
N LYS A 643 -2.90 17.24 1.02
CA LYS A 643 -2.82 18.70 1.16
C LYS A 643 -1.88 19.30 0.11
N LEU A 644 -0.69 18.73 -0.05
CA LEU A 644 0.26 19.16 -1.07
C LEU A 644 -0.35 19.07 -2.48
N ALA A 645 -0.99 17.95 -2.82
CA ALA A 645 -1.62 17.78 -4.14
C ALA A 645 -2.79 18.75 -4.38
N ALA A 646 -3.56 19.07 -3.33
CA ALA A 646 -4.70 19.98 -3.40
C ALA A 646 -4.30 21.46 -3.52
N ASP A 647 -3.17 21.86 -2.93
CA ASP A 647 -2.67 23.22 -2.91
C ASP A 647 -1.89 23.62 -4.19
N ILE A 648 -1.53 22.65 -5.03
CA ILE A 648 -0.89 22.91 -6.33
C ILE A 648 -1.91 23.58 -7.27
N SER A 649 -1.52 24.68 -7.90
CA SER A 649 -2.43 25.37 -8.83
C SER A 649 -2.66 24.55 -10.11
N PRO A 650 -3.82 24.73 -10.77
CA PRO A 650 -4.05 24.21 -12.12
C PRO A 650 -3.05 24.69 -13.16
N ALA A 651 -2.36 25.82 -12.92
CA ALA A 651 -1.33 26.32 -13.82
C ALA A 651 -0.11 25.37 -13.85
N LEU A 652 0.29 24.86 -12.68
CA LEU A 652 1.40 23.92 -12.53
C LEU A 652 0.95 22.47 -12.81
N LEU A 653 -0.08 21.97 -12.12
CA LEU A 653 -0.60 20.61 -12.28
C LEU A 653 -2.12 20.57 -12.04
N ASN A 654 -2.91 20.29 -13.09
CA ASN A 654 -4.36 20.41 -13.05
C ASN A 654 -5.05 19.11 -12.58
N PHE A 655 -5.13 18.91 -11.26
CA PHE A 655 -5.91 17.81 -10.67
C PHE A 655 -7.44 18.03 -10.68
N LYS A 656 -7.88 19.29 -10.79
CA LYS A 656 -9.31 19.63 -10.66
C LYS A 656 -10.12 19.30 -11.92
N GLU A 657 -9.54 19.52 -13.10
CA GLU A 657 -10.25 19.40 -14.37
C GLU A 657 -9.68 18.32 -15.29
N LYS A 658 -8.40 17.96 -15.11
CA LYS A 658 -7.68 17.09 -16.04
C LYS A 658 -7.32 15.76 -15.41
N LEU A 659 -6.62 15.76 -14.28
CA LEU A 659 -6.20 14.56 -13.55
C LEU A 659 -7.18 14.27 -12.38
N THR A 660 -8.46 14.12 -12.71
CA THR A 660 -9.59 14.06 -11.75
C THR A 660 -9.67 12.77 -10.92
N TYR A 661 -8.76 11.82 -11.18
CA TYR A 661 -8.64 10.59 -10.40
C TYR A 661 -7.96 10.80 -9.04
N SER A 662 -7.25 11.92 -8.84
CA SER A 662 -6.54 12.20 -7.59
C SER A 662 -7.49 12.57 -6.46
N VAL A 663 -7.18 12.11 -5.25
CA VAL A 663 -7.90 12.48 -4.04
C VAL A 663 -7.36 13.80 -3.52
N LEU A 664 -8.21 14.83 -3.51
CA LEU A 664 -7.85 16.19 -3.07
C LEU A 664 -8.41 16.56 -1.69
N ASN A 665 -9.20 15.67 -1.08
CA ASN A 665 -9.75 15.89 0.25
C ASN A 665 -9.45 14.67 1.14
N PRO A 666 -8.74 14.84 2.27
CA PRO A 666 -8.40 13.73 3.16
C PRO A 666 -9.64 13.05 3.76
N VAL A 667 -10.79 13.73 3.84
CA VAL A 667 -12.05 13.14 4.30
C VAL A 667 -12.50 11.98 3.41
N HIS A 668 -12.14 11.98 2.12
CA HIS A 668 -12.48 10.88 1.22
C HIS A 668 -11.77 9.57 1.62
N LEU A 669 -10.63 9.67 2.32
CA LEU A 669 -9.96 8.51 2.93
C LEU A 669 -10.72 7.95 4.13
N LEU A 670 -11.76 8.63 4.64
CA LEU A 670 -12.60 8.18 5.76
C LEU A 670 -13.95 7.63 5.30
N THR A 671 -14.33 7.88 4.05
CA THR A 671 -15.59 7.44 3.44
C THR A 671 -15.43 6.18 2.60
N SER A 672 -16.26 5.17 2.83
CA SER A 672 -16.36 4.00 1.95
C SER A 672 -17.80 3.78 1.45
N TRP A 673 -18.02 2.66 0.74
CA TRP A 673 -19.37 2.24 0.35
C TRP A 673 -20.20 1.90 1.58
N THR A 674 -21.43 2.42 1.66
CA THR A 674 -22.34 2.13 2.78
C THR A 674 -23.19 0.91 2.46
N ASN A 675 -23.32 -0.02 3.40
CA ASN A 675 -24.29 -1.11 3.28
C ASN A 675 -25.71 -0.58 3.52
N LYS A 676 -26.70 -1.18 2.85
CA LYS A 676 -28.14 -0.83 3.00
C LYS A 676 -28.62 -0.96 4.45
N SER A 677 -28.05 -1.88 5.22
CA SER A 677 -28.25 -1.99 6.67
C SER A 677 -27.09 -2.73 7.36
N LEU A 678 -27.09 -2.77 8.70
CA LEU A 678 -26.18 -3.61 9.50
C LEU A 678 -26.28 -5.11 9.21
N PHE A 679 -27.36 -5.56 8.55
CA PHE A 679 -27.68 -6.96 8.30
C PHE A 679 -27.73 -7.34 6.80
N ASN A 680 -27.74 -6.38 5.87
CA ASN A 680 -27.79 -6.64 4.43
C ASN A 680 -26.55 -6.09 3.72
N TYR A 681 -25.77 -7.02 3.16
CA TYR A 681 -24.48 -6.79 2.50
C TYR A 681 -24.48 -7.24 1.03
N GLU A 682 -25.64 -7.65 0.49
CA GLU A 682 -25.74 -8.29 -0.83
C GLU A 682 -25.90 -7.28 -1.97
N GLU A 683 -26.39 -6.07 -1.67
CA GLU A 683 -26.61 -5.01 -2.65
C GLU A 683 -25.90 -3.72 -2.23
N VAL A 684 -25.08 -3.17 -3.14
CA VAL A 684 -24.62 -1.79 -3.06
C VAL A 684 -25.82 -0.90 -3.39
N PRO A 685 -26.32 -0.05 -2.48
CA PRO A 685 -27.44 0.83 -2.79
C PRO A 685 -27.05 1.79 -3.92
N SER A 686 -27.91 1.96 -4.91
CA SER A 686 -27.75 3.01 -5.90
C SER A 686 -27.82 4.37 -5.20
N GLY A 687 -26.73 5.15 -5.26
CA GLY A 687 -26.71 6.55 -4.80
C GLY A 687 -26.16 6.82 -3.39
N PHE A 688 -25.54 5.87 -2.69
CA PHE A 688 -24.95 6.10 -1.36
C PHE A 688 -23.44 5.81 -1.33
N PHE A 689 -22.64 6.72 -1.90
CA PHE A 689 -21.34 6.98 -1.29
C PHE A 689 -21.63 7.51 0.12
N GLY A 690 -20.98 6.95 1.14
CA GLY A 690 -21.15 7.47 2.48
C GLY A 690 -20.75 8.93 2.54
N SER A 691 -21.70 9.84 2.75
CA SER A 691 -21.35 11.18 3.19
C SER A 691 -20.90 11.04 4.63
N CYS A 692 -19.59 11.13 4.87
CA CYS A 692 -19.19 11.42 6.22
C CYS A 692 -19.72 12.80 6.55
N GLN A 693 -20.52 12.94 7.60
CA GLN A 693 -20.91 14.25 8.14
C GLN A 693 -19.71 14.92 8.83
N ALA A 694 -18.59 15.00 8.10
CA ALA A 694 -17.61 16.04 8.27
C ALA A 694 -18.22 17.33 7.68
N PRO A 695 -18.14 18.49 8.35
CA PRO A 695 -18.55 19.75 7.76
C PRO A 695 -17.88 19.94 6.39
N VAL A 696 -18.68 20.37 5.43
CA VAL A 696 -18.29 20.61 4.04
C VAL A 696 -17.09 21.57 4.01
N ILE A 697 -15.95 21.07 3.55
CA ILE A 697 -14.79 21.92 3.25
C ILE A 697 -15.12 22.70 1.98
N SER A 698 -15.51 23.97 2.12
CA SER A 698 -15.68 24.88 0.99
C SER A 698 -14.30 25.38 0.53
N SER A 699 -14.15 25.65 -0.76
CA SER A 699 -12.92 26.23 -1.33
C SER A 699 -12.62 27.65 -0.82
N SER A 700 -13.55 28.30 -0.11
CA SER A 700 -13.39 29.65 0.43
C SER A 700 -13.06 29.70 1.93
N ASP A 701 -13.29 28.61 2.67
CA ASP A 701 -13.18 28.56 4.13
C ASP A 701 -12.45 27.30 4.64
N TYR A 702 -11.52 26.76 3.85
CA TYR A 702 -10.64 25.69 4.32
C TYR A 702 -9.70 26.20 5.40
N LYS A 703 -10.02 25.87 6.66
CA LYS A 703 -9.05 25.82 7.75
C LYS A 703 -8.52 24.40 7.84
N ASP A 704 -7.20 24.29 7.90
CA ASP A 704 -6.51 23.02 8.14
C ASP A 704 -7.13 22.34 9.37
N PRO A 705 -7.48 21.05 9.33
CA PRO A 705 -7.92 20.30 10.51
C PRO A 705 -6.94 20.37 11.70
N GLN A 706 -5.69 20.78 11.48
CA GLN A 706 -4.71 21.06 12.54
C GLN A 706 -4.88 22.44 13.20
N GLU A 707 -5.52 23.40 12.52
CA GLU A 707 -5.82 24.74 13.05
C GLU A 707 -7.24 24.85 13.65
N ASP A 708 -8.15 23.95 13.28
CA ASP A 708 -9.48 23.85 13.88
C ASP A 708 -9.53 22.78 14.97
N ASN A 709 -9.36 23.22 16.23
CA ASN A 709 -9.50 22.40 17.44
C ASN A 709 -10.91 21.77 17.63
N LYS A 710 -11.86 22.03 16.71
CA LYS A 710 -13.22 21.48 16.75
C LYS A 710 -13.42 20.24 15.89
N PHE A 711 -12.59 20.00 14.87
CA PHE A 711 -12.88 18.95 13.87
C PHE A 711 -12.10 17.65 14.13
N LEU A 712 -10.79 17.71 14.36
CA LEU A 712 -9.94 16.56 14.67
C LEU A 712 -8.85 17.06 15.65
N LYS A 713 -8.78 16.61 16.91
CA LYS A 713 -7.56 16.98 17.68
C LYS A 713 -6.36 16.27 17.05
N ALA A 714 -5.18 16.87 17.22
CA ALA A 714 -3.93 16.25 16.82
C ALA A 714 -3.83 14.81 17.37
N GLY A 715 -3.86 13.81 16.47
CA GLY A 715 -3.76 12.39 16.82
C GLY A 715 -5.08 11.66 17.09
N GLU A 716 -6.25 12.24 16.78
CA GLU A 716 -7.53 11.58 17.09
C GLU A 716 -8.16 10.83 15.90
N SER A 717 -7.93 11.23 14.64
CA SER A 717 -8.67 10.60 13.53
C SER A 717 -8.07 9.33 12.96
N VAL A 718 -8.85 8.26 13.04
CA VAL A 718 -8.55 6.90 12.54
C VAL A 718 -9.60 6.45 11.50
N PRO A 719 -9.24 5.54 10.58
CA PRO A 719 -10.19 4.79 9.75
C PRO A 719 -11.32 4.21 10.62
N GLY A 720 -12.54 4.70 10.43
CA GLY A 720 -13.73 4.25 11.17
C GLY A 720 -14.41 5.29 12.07
N GLU A 721 -13.86 6.51 12.23
CA GLU A 721 -14.49 7.59 13.01
C GLU A 721 -15.77 8.17 12.40
N CYS A 722 -16.12 7.77 11.17
CA CYS A 722 -17.31 8.26 10.52
C CYS A 722 -18.59 7.73 11.22
N ILE A 723 -19.28 8.64 11.93
CA ILE A 723 -20.49 8.35 12.73
C ILE A 723 -21.64 7.86 11.83
N THR A 724 -21.78 8.46 10.64
CA THR A 724 -22.76 8.09 9.60
C THR A 724 -22.13 8.24 8.23
N GLY A 725 -22.37 7.28 7.33
CA GLY A 725 -21.65 7.19 6.05
C GLY A 725 -20.44 6.26 6.15
N GLY A 726 -20.12 5.58 5.06
CA GLY A 726 -19.12 4.51 4.92
C GLY A 726 -17.83 4.71 5.69
N ARG A 727 -17.27 3.60 6.17
CA ARG A 727 -16.05 3.56 6.99
C ARG A 727 -14.91 3.01 6.16
N THR A 728 -13.81 3.74 6.06
CA THR A 728 -12.54 3.12 5.65
C THR A 728 -11.92 2.43 6.86
N GLY A 729 -11.33 1.26 6.68
CA GLY A 729 -10.75 0.48 7.77
C GLY A 729 -11.71 -0.46 8.52
N TYR A 730 -11.09 -1.40 9.22
CA TYR A 730 -11.73 -2.41 10.04
C TYR A 730 -12.30 -1.79 11.32
N SER A 731 -13.63 -1.86 11.44
CA SER A 731 -14.42 -1.65 12.65
C SER A 731 -14.82 -3.01 13.25
N VAL A 732 -15.45 -3.04 14.42
CA VAL A 732 -15.88 -4.28 15.09
C VAL A 732 -17.39 -4.45 15.10
N LYS A 733 -17.86 -5.67 14.82
CA LYS A 733 -19.27 -6.07 15.03
C LYS A 733 -19.36 -7.41 15.75
N ILE A 734 -20.42 -7.58 16.54
CA ILE A 734 -20.81 -8.86 17.13
C ILE A 734 -21.53 -9.68 16.07
N ILE A 735 -21.30 -11.00 16.05
CA ILE A 735 -21.89 -11.94 15.11
C ILE A 735 -22.45 -13.16 15.85
N SER A 736 -23.45 -13.80 15.25
CA SER A 736 -23.97 -15.08 15.74
C SER A 736 -22.97 -16.21 15.47
N LYS A 737 -23.05 -17.26 16.28
CA LYS A 737 -22.30 -18.50 16.04
C LYS A 737 -22.67 -19.11 14.69
N ASP A 738 -23.95 -19.13 14.34
CA ASP A 738 -24.46 -19.72 13.09
C ASP A 738 -23.87 -19.06 11.84
N PHE A 739 -23.58 -17.76 11.89
CA PHE A 739 -22.91 -17.05 10.80
C PHE A 739 -21.56 -17.69 10.46
N LEU A 740 -20.81 -18.18 11.46
CA LEU A 740 -19.49 -18.80 11.25
C LEU A 740 -19.56 -20.19 10.59
N PHE A 741 -20.72 -20.84 10.62
CA PHE A 741 -20.95 -22.13 9.97
C PHE A 741 -21.71 -22.01 8.63
N SER A 742 -22.23 -20.82 8.33
CA SER A 742 -22.96 -20.55 7.09
C SER A 742 -22.03 -20.47 5.86
N ASN A 743 -22.60 -20.73 4.68
CA ASN A 743 -21.90 -20.49 3.43
C ASN A 743 -21.72 -18.99 3.20
N MET A 744 -20.50 -18.59 2.83
CA MET A 744 -20.16 -17.21 2.50
C MET A 744 -19.72 -17.13 1.03
N LYS A 745 -20.10 -16.04 0.36
CA LYS A 745 -19.53 -15.67 -0.93
C LYS A 745 -18.18 -14.99 -0.71
N ALA A 746 -17.14 -15.51 -1.36
CA ALA A 746 -15.82 -14.90 -1.28
C ALA A 746 -15.72 -13.63 -2.14
N SER A 747 -16.33 -13.62 -3.34
CA SER A 747 -16.24 -12.53 -4.32
C SER A 747 -17.62 -11.90 -4.58
N GLY A 748 -17.70 -10.99 -5.56
CA GLY A 748 -18.95 -10.33 -6.00
C GLY A 748 -20.03 -11.30 -6.51
N LEU A 749 -21.00 -10.81 -7.28
CA LEU A 749 -22.21 -11.55 -7.67
C LEU A 749 -21.97 -12.97 -8.24
N ASN A 750 -20.81 -13.23 -8.86
CA ASN A 750 -20.42 -14.51 -9.46
C ASN A 750 -19.40 -15.32 -8.63
N GLY A 751 -19.16 -14.94 -7.37
CA GLY A 751 -18.20 -15.60 -6.49
C GLY A 751 -18.71 -16.96 -6.00
N GLY A 752 -17.79 -17.93 -5.87
CA GLY A 752 -18.10 -19.22 -5.25
C GLY A 752 -18.56 -19.08 -3.81
N GLU A 753 -19.55 -19.89 -3.43
CA GLU A 753 -20.04 -20.01 -2.06
C GLU A 753 -19.38 -21.20 -1.35
N SER A 754 -18.88 -20.98 -0.14
CA SER A 754 -18.38 -22.07 0.71
C SER A 754 -18.34 -21.66 2.18
N THR A 755 -18.14 -22.63 3.06
CA THR A 755 -17.85 -22.37 4.48
C THR A 755 -16.43 -21.86 4.66
N ILE A 756 -16.20 -21.11 5.74
CA ILE A 756 -14.86 -20.61 6.10
C ILE A 756 -13.90 -21.76 6.46
N LEU A 757 -12.60 -21.50 6.39
CA LEU A 757 -11.55 -22.47 6.75
C LEU A 757 -11.28 -22.53 8.26
N ASN A 758 -11.77 -21.55 9.01
CA ASN A 758 -11.53 -21.43 10.44
C ASN A 758 -12.81 -21.30 11.28
N PRO A 759 -13.76 -22.25 11.21
CA PRO A 759 -14.88 -22.30 12.14
C PRO A 759 -14.39 -22.55 13.59
N PRO A 760 -15.14 -22.12 14.63
CA PRO A 760 -14.75 -22.32 16.02
C PRO A 760 -15.07 -23.76 16.50
N ASP A 761 -14.56 -24.76 15.78
CA ASP A 761 -14.81 -26.17 16.07
C ASP A 761 -14.23 -26.56 17.44
N GLY A 762 -15.09 -27.06 18.32
CA GLY A 762 -14.72 -27.46 19.68
C GLY A 762 -14.54 -26.31 20.70
N PHE A 763 -14.98 -25.08 20.38
CA PHE A 763 -15.02 -23.95 21.31
C PHE A 763 -16.45 -23.68 21.83
#